data_AF-A0AAW6U843-F1
#
_entry.id   AF-A0AAW6U843-F1
#
_cell.length_a   1.000
_cell.length_b   1.000
_cell.length_c   1.000
_cell.angle_alpha   90.00
_cell.angle_beta   90.00
_cell.angle_gamma   90.00
#
_symmetry.space_group_name_H-M   'P 1'
#
loop_
_entity.id
_entity.type
_entity.pdbx_description
1 polymer ?
#
loop_
_entity_poly.entity_id
_entity_poly.type
_entity_poly.pdbx_seq_one_letter_code
_entity_poly.pdbx_strand_id
1 'polypeptide(L)'
;MVQYEGNPEEAIFKVAIQQEDRDQRQAYVREACGDDRQLLADVEALLQCHDSSSFLDVPVFDTDGGLDEPLVTEGPGTIIGRYKLLERIGEGGMAVVYMAEQERPIRRKVALKIIKLGMDTRQVIARFEAERQALAMMDHPSIAKVLDAGATETGRPYFVMELVQGVSITEYCDKNNLSTKDRLVLFLAVCNAVQHAHQKGIIHRDLKPSNVMVTHHDGKPVPKVIDFGIAKATNQRLTEKTLFTRYAHIIGTPAYMSPEQAELNDVDIDTRSDIYSLGVLLYELLTGTTPFSEEELRKAGYIEMQRVIREQEPAKPSTRIRTATREHRSVGAGPRACPTSGGHGGPPLREVRGDLDWIVMKSLAKDRSLRYESASMLACDLQRHLACEPVSARPPSRWYRGKKLLQRHGKLVAVLAALAMTLLVASVVSTSLYVRMRRAVHAVSTLQDQVDVDRTLSVVQRLYNQGQHAAALQTLETALLEQDLGPKAQLFHAQLLIELQRGQEAQAGLLALTQANPEIAATAHYLLARIHLGLDSAKAAEHEALATSMLPETAEAYVLRAMTAPTVDEALAWLDRAIGLDPSHHPARKARALIYYCRAEDDRAVEDVAALIALRPKNYLGYALRAVQRRESGQLEAALLDHERALSLCEDPSERADVYDQMYATHVRRKDPASALQDARRLAELYPEQLDYRARAIFCLLALEQYSEVQRQYRAVVQTSSAWDQWARSWMIAHVFQLLREGWVFNIPPEIAAKAPFAAIGRAIDCYDSLERHAVRVPVKREGFLAYSWSADGRQLLCGALGIYGALGRTIRDVVPGLFEGHAVKIVDVESGRSRLLTSNNQGFPVWSPDGRHIALTDRDGNLCLMAPDGGPARIVAQGRDVQWSQDSQHLYFRKASGSDGLYSIDIEEPHPAPVEVMHMPGSFVPCDERGWMAFGTPTGIRLVDLVSGSVRHHCPSPWPASHWQLHRSPSGRELSFASLWSYFNIGPIILDTEMKELYQVLDYPARQILWSPDGARVAVVAAAELWILDVAPHLPIHQRLGRKIPGGDLAGYELAKLDRAIAADPLYPENYLERAVAYLSVGRYAEAESDLRQFDTLVTSDDHHIGHALFWWLKECYANGLHEAAARLAPYAERFMERFPAEVPSFRSLIVEMVERHERDGRIELAGRWKERLQRLQSQGD
;
A
#
# COMPACT_ATOMS: atom_id res chain seq x y z
N MET A 1 -8.88 6.24 -33.46
CA MET A 1 -8.64 7.63 -33.89
C MET A 1 -9.64 8.50 -33.17
N VAL A 2 -9.13 9.53 -32.51
CA VAL A 2 -9.83 10.46 -31.62
C VAL A 2 -10.60 11.49 -32.45
N GLN A 3 -11.85 11.79 -32.10
CA GLN A 3 -12.50 13.04 -32.51
C GLN A 3 -12.75 13.88 -31.26
N TYR A 4 -11.95 14.94 -31.12
CA TYR A 4 -12.19 16.07 -30.22
C TYR A 4 -13.27 16.95 -30.86
N GLU A 5 -14.39 17.16 -30.17
CA GLU A 5 -15.32 18.25 -30.50
C GLU A 5 -14.70 19.57 -29.99
N GLY A 6 -14.22 20.41 -30.91
CA GLY A 6 -13.66 21.73 -30.62
C GLY A 6 -14.76 22.80 -30.50
N ASN A 7 -14.51 23.83 -29.69
CA ASN A 7 -15.43 24.95 -29.48
C ASN A 7 -15.77 25.65 -30.82
N PRO A 8 -17.05 25.68 -31.25
CA PRO A 8 -17.45 26.25 -32.54
C PRO A 8 -17.12 27.74 -32.70
N GLU A 9 -17.13 28.53 -31.62
CA GLU A 9 -16.76 29.96 -31.62
C GLU A 9 -15.33 30.18 -32.14
N GLU A 10 -14.39 29.38 -31.63
CA GLU A 10 -12.97 29.49 -31.95
C GLU A 10 -12.68 29.04 -33.39
N ALA A 11 -13.38 28.02 -33.86
CA ALA A 11 -13.25 27.51 -35.22
C ALA A 11 -13.72 28.54 -36.26
N ILE A 12 -14.87 29.18 -36.02
CA ILE A 12 -15.42 30.22 -36.91
C ILE A 12 -14.55 31.47 -36.88
N PHE A 13 -14.11 31.92 -35.70
CA PHE A 13 -13.22 33.08 -35.56
C PHE A 13 -11.91 32.92 -36.34
N LYS A 14 -11.27 31.75 -36.27
CA LYS A 14 -9.99 31.47 -36.96
C LYS A 14 -10.09 31.57 -38.48
N VAL A 15 -11.23 31.19 -39.06
CA VAL A 15 -11.46 31.31 -40.51
C VAL A 15 -11.86 32.75 -40.87
N ALA A 16 -12.61 33.44 -39.99
CA ALA A 16 -13.02 34.81 -40.21
C ALA A 16 -11.82 35.78 -40.27
N ILE A 17 -10.81 35.63 -39.41
CA ILE A 17 -9.61 36.51 -39.42
C ILE A 17 -8.72 36.32 -40.66
N GLN A 18 -8.89 35.23 -41.41
CA GLN A 18 -8.15 34.98 -42.66
C GLN A 18 -8.76 35.70 -43.87
N GLN A 19 -9.98 36.24 -43.74
CA GLN A 19 -10.62 37.01 -44.80
C GLN A 19 -10.11 38.46 -44.77
N GLU A 20 -9.35 38.85 -45.79
CA GLU A 20 -8.74 40.19 -45.88
C GLU A 20 -9.80 41.30 -46.11
N ASP A 21 -10.92 40.99 -46.76
CA ASP A 21 -12.03 41.92 -47.00
C ASP A 21 -13.08 41.86 -45.88
N ARG A 22 -13.44 43.03 -45.32
CA ARG A 22 -14.35 43.18 -44.18
C ARG A 22 -15.78 42.77 -44.51
N ASP A 23 -16.23 43.02 -45.74
CA ASP A 23 -17.59 42.68 -46.16
C ASP A 23 -17.73 41.17 -46.40
N GLN A 24 -16.70 40.52 -46.93
CA GLN A 24 -16.63 39.06 -47.07
C GLN A 24 -16.53 38.36 -45.71
N ARG A 25 -15.77 38.95 -44.76
CA ARG A 25 -15.68 38.47 -43.38
C ARG A 25 -17.04 38.48 -42.69
N GLN A 26 -17.81 39.57 -42.81
CA GLN A 26 -19.15 39.65 -42.22
C GLN A 26 -20.15 38.69 -42.88
N ALA A 27 -20.08 38.51 -44.21
CA ALA A 27 -20.92 37.55 -44.90
C ALA A 27 -20.64 36.11 -44.45
N TYR A 28 -19.35 35.73 -44.36
CA TYR A 28 -18.92 34.42 -43.85
C TYR A 28 -19.37 34.18 -42.40
N VAL A 29 -19.17 35.16 -41.51
CA VAL A 29 -19.53 35.02 -40.09
C VAL A 29 -21.05 34.82 -39.92
N ARG A 30 -21.88 35.52 -40.70
CA ARG A 30 -23.34 35.32 -40.69
C ARG A 30 -23.75 33.97 -41.27
N GLU A 31 -23.10 33.52 -42.33
CA GLU A 31 -23.36 32.19 -42.92
C GLU A 31 -22.94 31.06 -41.98
N ALA A 32 -21.77 31.17 -41.36
CA ALA A 32 -21.20 30.15 -40.47
C ALA A 32 -21.93 30.06 -39.12
N CYS A 33 -22.45 31.17 -38.59
CA CYS A 33 -23.25 31.17 -37.36
C CYS A 33 -24.73 30.83 -37.59
N GLY A 34 -25.22 30.93 -38.83
CA GLY A 34 -26.63 30.67 -39.16
C GLY A 34 -27.60 31.56 -38.38
N ASP A 35 -28.68 30.97 -37.86
CA ASP A 35 -29.69 31.67 -37.05
C ASP A 35 -29.30 31.82 -35.55
N ASP A 36 -28.13 31.33 -35.14
CA ASP A 36 -27.66 31.41 -33.75
C ASP A 36 -27.10 32.81 -33.42
N ARG A 37 -27.97 33.64 -32.84
CA ARG A 37 -27.65 35.02 -32.46
C ARG A 37 -26.61 35.12 -31.34
N GLN A 38 -26.49 34.12 -30.48
CA GLN A 38 -25.55 34.17 -29.37
C GLN A 38 -24.14 33.86 -29.89
N LEU A 39 -24.00 32.79 -30.67
CA LEU A 39 -22.74 32.45 -31.34
C LEU A 39 -22.25 33.58 -32.25
N LEU A 40 -23.17 34.23 -32.99
CA LEU A 40 -22.85 35.39 -33.80
C LEU A 40 -22.30 36.56 -32.95
N ALA A 41 -22.94 36.88 -31.83
CA ALA A 41 -22.51 37.96 -30.94
C ALA A 41 -21.13 37.67 -30.31
N ASP A 42 -20.88 36.42 -29.93
CA ASP A 42 -19.63 36.01 -29.30
C ASP A 42 -18.47 36.02 -30.32
N VAL A 43 -18.69 35.56 -31.55
CA VAL A 43 -17.68 35.66 -32.64
C VAL A 43 -17.45 37.12 -33.07
N GLU A 44 -18.50 37.95 -33.14
CA GLU A 44 -18.36 39.38 -33.45
C GLU A 44 -17.60 40.14 -32.35
N ALA A 45 -17.78 39.79 -31.07
CA ALA A 45 -17.02 40.35 -29.95
C ALA A 45 -15.53 39.97 -30.04
N LEU A 46 -15.24 38.72 -30.42
CA LEU A 46 -13.85 38.27 -30.66
C LEU A 46 -13.21 39.02 -31.83
N LEU A 47 -13.95 39.24 -32.93
CA LEU A 47 -13.47 40.03 -34.08
C LEU A 47 -13.29 41.51 -33.73
N GLN A 48 -14.16 42.11 -32.92
CA GLN A 48 -13.98 43.48 -32.43
C GLN A 48 -12.72 43.60 -31.58
N CYS A 49 -12.48 42.67 -30.65
CA CYS A 49 -11.25 42.63 -29.86
C CYS A 49 -9.99 42.47 -30.72
N HIS A 50 -10.09 41.73 -31.84
CA HIS A 50 -8.99 41.56 -32.79
C HIS A 50 -8.72 42.82 -33.64
N ASP A 51 -9.77 43.44 -34.17
CA ASP A 51 -9.68 44.62 -35.04
C ASP A 51 -9.28 45.89 -34.25
N SER A 52 -9.56 45.94 -32.94
CA SER A 52 -9.05 46.99 -32.03
C SER A 52 -7.57 46.81 -31.68
N SER A 53 -6.72 46.86 -32.70
CA SER A 53 -5.25 46.87 -32.58
C SER A 53 -4.73 48.27 -32.20
N SER A 54 -5.07 48.72 -30.99
CA SER A 54 -4.38 49.81 -30.29
C SER A 54 -4.68 49.73 -28.78
N PHE A 55 -4.17 48.69 -28.15
CA PHE A 55 -4.33 48.44 -26.71
C PHE A 55 -3.25 49.16 -25.86
N LEU A 56 -2.39 49.98 -26.46
CA LEU A 56 -1.19 50.51 -25.78
C LEU A 56 -1.15 52.02 -25.50
N ASP A 57 -2.13 52.83 -25.89
CA ASP A 57 -1.99 54.31 -25.77
C ASP A 57 -3.21 55.06 -25.24
N VAL A 58 -3.81 54.68 -24.10
CA VAL A 58 -4.50 55.62 -23.17
C VAL A 58 -4.61 54.98 -21.76
N PRO A 59 -4.17 55.62 -20.66
CA PRO A 59 -4.58 55.19 -19.33
C PRO A 59 -6.00 55.74 -19.06
N VAL A 60 -7.00 54.86 -19.15
CA VAL A 60 -8.35 55.15 -18.63
C VAL A 60 -8.25 55.07 -17.10
N PHE A 61 -8.04 56.21 -16.45
CA PHE A 61 -8.51 56.41 -15.09
C PHE A 61 -10.02 56.62 -15.19
N ASP A 62 -10.79 55.55 -14.97
CA ASP A 62 -12.19 55.69 -14.59
C ASP A 62 -12.31 55.27 -13.12
N THR A 63 -12.47 56.30 -12.30
CA THR A 63 -12.88 56.24 -10.91
C THR A 63 -14.37 55.90 -10.87
N ASP A 64 -14.71 54.62 -10.73
CA ASP A 64 -15.87 54.16 -9.94
C ASP A 64 -15.97 52.64 -10.00
N GLY A 65 -15.52 52.01 -8.90
CA GLY A 65 -15.46 50.56 -8.75
C GLY A 65 -14.58 50.17 -7.57
N GLY A 66 -14.86 50.76 -6.41
CA GLY A 66 -14.12 50.57 -5.17
C GLY A 66 -14.11 49.11 -4.71
N LEU A 67 -12.94 48.49 -4.77
CA LEU A 67 -12.51 47.55 -3.75
C LEU A 67 -11.63 48.36 -2.80
N ASP A 68 -12.17 48.70 -1.63
CA ASP A 68 -11.50 49.46 -0.58
C ASP A 68 -10.11 48.88 -0.27
N GLU A 69 -9.05 49.61 -0.62
CA GLU A 69 -7.74 49.41 0.02
C GLU A 69 -7.88 49.83 1.50
N PRO A 70 -7.59 48.96 2.49
CA PRO A 70 -7.76 49.31 3.88
C PRO A 70 -6.69 50.33 4.31
N LEU A 71 -7.06 51.62 4.28
CA LEU A 71 -6.33 52.76 4.82
C LEU A 71 -5.68 52.40 6.17
N VAL A 72 -4.38 52.72 6.31
CA VAL A 72 -3.67 52.59 7.59
C VAL A 72 -4.32 53.55 8.58
N THR A 73 -5.01 53.03 9.60
CA THR A 73 -5.74 53.81 10.60
C THR A 73 -4.83 54.40 11.68
N GLU A 74 -3.60 53.90 11.81
CA GLU A 74 -2.61 54.35 12.79
C GLU A 74 -1.88 55.62 12.32
N GLY A 75 -1.93 56.69 13.12
CA GLY A 75 -1.35 58.00 12.81
C GLY A 75 -0.58 58.62 14.00
N PRO A 76 -0.01 59.82 13.83
CA PRO A 76 0.61 60.56 14.93
C PRO A 76 -0.32 60.66 16.15
N GLY A 77 0.16 60.23 17.33
CA GLY A 77 -0.61 60.15 18.56
C GLY A 77 -1.11 58.74 18.92
N THR A 78 -1.20 57.82 17.96
CA THR A 78 -1.57 56.41 18.22
C THR A 78 -0.51 55.73 19.11
N ILE A 79 -0.93 54.87 20.04
CA ILE A 79 -0.05 54.07 20.89
C ILE A 79 -0.12 52.62 20.41
N ILE A 80 1.01 52.06 19.99
CA ILE A 80 1.16 50.66 19.62
C ILE A 80 1.99 49.97 20.71
N GLY A 81 1.31 49.20 21.57
CA GLY A 81 1.94 48.58 22.74
C GLY A 81 2.57 49.62 23.68
N ARG A 82 3.89 49.75 23.63
CA ARG A 82 4.69 50.69 24.45
C ARG A 82 5.25 51.89 23.68
N TYR A 83 4.85 52.03 22.41
CA TYR A 83 5.40 53.02 21.47
C TYR A 83 4.33 54.02 21.09
N LYS A 84 4.57 55.30 21.39
CA LYS A 84 3.70 56.40 20.95
C LYS A 84 4.21 56.96 19.64
N LEU A 85 3.40 56.91 18.58
CA LEU A 85 3.75 57.48 17.29
C LEU A 85 3.80 59.01 17.39
N LEU A 86 4.91 59.63 16.99
CA LEU A 86 5.12 61.08 17.08
C LEU A 86 4.90 61.76 15.73
N GLU A 87 5.65 61.37 14.71
CA GLU A 87 5.54 61.94 13.37
C GLU A 87 5.87 60.87 12.33
N ARG A 88 5.32 61.02 11.12
CA ARG A 88 5.61 60.11 10.00
C ARG A 88 6.92 60.53 9.35
N ILE A 89 7.90 59.63 9.32
CA ILE A 89 9.25 59.90 8.77
C ILE A 89 9.48 59.28 7.38
N GLY A 90 8.59 58.38 6.95
CA GLY A 90 8.62 57.82 5.60
C GLY A 90 7.36 57.04 5.27
N GLU A 91 6.96 57.05 4.00
CA GLU A 91 5.86 56.23 3.50
C GLU A 91 6.29 55.57 2.18
N GLY A 92 6.18 54.25 2.12
CA GLY A 92 6.39 53.46 0.91
C GLY A 92 5.14 52.71 0.50
N GLY A 93 5.23 51.98 -0.62
CA GLY A 93 4.12 51.16 -1.12
C GLY A 93 3.72 50.00 -0.22
N MET A 94 4.67 49.46 0.54
CA MET A 94 4.45 48.26 1.36
C MET A 94 4.41 48.55 2.87
N ALA A 95 4.76 49.77 3.31
CA ALA A 95 4.86 50.11 4.73
C ALA A 95 4.81 51.63 4.99
N VAL A 96 4.43 52.02 6.21
CA VAL A 96 4.53 53.39 6.73
C VAL A 96 5.49 53.40 7.92
N VAL A 97 6.42 54.36 7.95
CA VAL A 97 7.43 54.52 9.00
C VAL A 97 7.17 55.78 9.81
N TYR A 98 7.09 55.62 11.13
CA TYR A 98 6.91 56.67 12.11
C TYR A 98 8.13 56.82 13.00
N MET A 99 8.50 58.04 13.37
CA MET A 99 9.27 58.24 14.60
C MET A 99 8.31 58.00 15.77
N ALA A 100 8.69 57.11 16.68
CA ALA A 100 7.92 56.80 17.86
C ALA A 100 8.75 56.99 19.14
N GLU A 101 8.09 57.28 20.25
CA GLU A 101 8.70 57.34 21.57
C GLU A 101 8.34 56.08 22.36
N GLN A 102 9.37 55.35 22.79
CA GLN A 102 9.21 54.29 23.79
C GLN A 102 9.21 54.95 25.17
N GLU A 103 8.16 54.82 25.97
CA GLU A 103 8.10 55.47 27.29
C GLU A 103 8.63 54.59 28.44
N ARG A 104 8.52 53.26 28.31
CA ARG A 104 8.95 52.27 29.33
C ARG A 104 9.52 50.99 28.68
N PRO A 105 10.45 50.26 29.32
CA PRO A 105 11.15 50.60 30.57
C PRO A 105 12.26 51.65 30.38
N ILE A 106 12.66 51.94 29.14
CA ILE A 106 13.68 52.94 28.79
C ILE A 106 13.03 53.98 27.88
N ARG A 107 13.21 55.26 28.18
CA ARG A 107 12.77 56.37 27.34
C ARG A 107 13.73 56.59 26.17
N ARG A 108 13.25 56.41 24.93
CA ARG A 108 14.03 56.65 23.71
C ARG A 108 13.14 56.88 22.50
N LYS A 109 13.66 57.60 21.51
CA LYS A 109 13.06 57.70 20.18
C LYS A 109 13.52 56.54 19.30
N VAL A 110 12.59 55.98 18.53
CA VAL A 110 12.80 54.82 17.65
C VAL A 110 12.11 55.07 16.31
N ALA A 111 12.52 54.35 15.27
CA ALA A 111 11.76 54.28 14.02
C ALA A 111 10.85 53.04 14.08
N LEU A 112 9.55 53.23 13.89
CA LEU A 112 8.53 52.17 13.91
C LEU A 112 7.91 52.04 12.52
N LYS A 113 8.10 50.90 11.87
CA LYS A 113 7.65 50.59 10.51
C LYS A 113 6.47 49.63 10.55
N ILE A 114 5.30 50.08 10.11
CA ILE A 114 4.04 49.32 10.02
C ILE A 114 3.86 48.83 8.59
N ILE A 115 3.60 47.54 8.39
CA ILE A 115 3.39 46.95 7.05
C ILE A 115 1.93 47.19 6.60
N LYS A 116 1.72 47.66 5.37
CA LYS A 116 0.39 47.87 4.77
C LYS A 116 -0.19 46.50 4.35
N LEU A 117 -1.42 46.17 4.77
CA LEU A 117 -2.00 44.83 4.54
C LEU A 117 -2.63 44.65 3.15
N GLY A 118 -2.30 43.51 2.54
CA GLY A 118 -3.00 42.87 1.42
C GLY A 118 -2.68 41.36 1.29
N MET A 119 -2.26 40.69 2.38
CA MET A 119 -1.64 39.34 2.35
C MET A 119 -1.81 38.55 3.67
N ASP A 120 -3.04 38.22 4.06
CA ASP A 120 -3.33 37.42 5.27
C ASP A 120 -3.34 35.91 5.00
N THR A 121 -2.18 35.27 4.95
CA THR A 121 -2.09 33.80 5.08
C THR A 121 -1.17 33.40 6.22
N ARG A 122 -1.55 32.34 6.97
CA ARG A 122 -0.76 31.78 8.09
C ARG A 122 0.70 31.44 7.71
N GLN A 123 0.97 31.18 6.43
CA GLN A 123 2.33 30.96 5.90
C GLN A 123 3.19 32.23 5.86
N VAL A 124 2.59 33.41 5.67
CA VAL A 124 3.28 34.71 5.70
C VAL A 124 3.68 35.06 7.14
N ILE A 125 2.80 34.79 8.11
CA ILE A 125 3.06 35.01 9.54
C ILE A 125 4.19 34.09 10.05
N ALA A 126 4.20 32.80 9.65
CA ALA A 126 5.26 31.88 10.03
C ALA A 126 6.65 32.27 9.47
N ARG A 127 6.72 32.78 8.23
CA ARG A 127 7.96 33.35 7.67
C ARG A 127 8.38 34.65 8.35
N PHE A 128 7.41 35.50 8.69
CA PHE A 128 7.64 36.74 9.44
C PHE A 128 8.26 36.45 10.82
N GLU A 129 7.78 35.43 11.52
CA GLU A 129 8.34 35.00 12.82
C GLU A 129 9.77 34.45 12.69
N ALA A 130 10.08 33.70 11.62
CA ALA A 130 11.42 33.19 11.34
C ALA A 130 12.43 34.31 11.03
N GLU A 131 12.03 35.30 10.23
CA GLU A 131 12.88 36.45 9.89
C GLU A 131 13.06 37.42 11.07
N ARG A 132 12.04 37.58 11.92
CA ARG A 132 12.14 38.35 13.18
C ARG A 132 13.31 37.87 14.04
N GLN A 133 13.50 36.56 14.14
CA GLN A 133 14.56 35.95 14.95
C GLN A 133 15.95 36.13 14.30
N ALA A 134 16.04 36.10 12.97
CA ALA A 134 17.29 36.35 12.25
C ALA A 134 17.77 37.82 12.39
N LEU A 135 16.86 38.79 12.26
CA LEU A 135 17.16 40.21 12.38
C LEU A 135 17.50 40.65 13.82
N ALA A 136 16.87 40.02 14.82
CA ALA A 136 17.18 40.26 16.23
C ALA A 136 18.60 39.81 16.63
N MET A 137 19.22 38.91 15.86
CA MET A 137 20.60 38.44 16.07
C MET A 137 21.67 39.26 15.33
N MET A 138 21.29 40.32 14.61
CA MET A 138 22.25 41.19 13.92
C MET A 138 22.82 42.25 14.87
N ASP A 139 24.12 42.15 15.17
CA ASP A 139 24.86 43.17 15.91
C ASP A 139 26.06 43.65 15.09
N HIS A 140 25.92 44.78 14.41
CA HIS A 140 26.98 45.39 13.61
C HIS A 140 26.88 46.93 13.65
N PRO A 141 27.99 47.67 13.81
CA PRO A 141 27.95 49.14 13.94
C PRO A 141 27.37 49.85 12.71
N SER A 142 27.56 49.27 11.52
CA SER A 142 27.04 49.78 10.24
C SER A 142 25.71 49.15 9.79
N ILE A 143 24.97 48.50 10.69
CA ILE A 143 23.58 48.06 10.46
C ILE A 143 22.70 48.71 11.54
N ALA A 144 21.54 49.26 11.16
CA ALA A 144 20.59 49.74 12.16
C ALA A 144 20.01 48.58 12.96
N LYS A 145 20.05 48.68 14.29
CA LYS A 145 19.58 47.61 15.17
C LYS A 145 18.06 47.50 15.16
N VAL A 146 17.54 46.29 15.04
CA VAL A 146 16.12 45.99 15.33
C VAL A 146 15.97 45.86 16.85
N LEU A 147 15.09 46.66 17.44
CA LEU A 147 14.92 46.81 18.88
C LEU A 147 13.71 46.03 19.41
N ASP A 148 12.65 45.92 18.61
CA ASP A 148 11.41 45.20 18.95
C ASP A 148 10.65 44.88 17.65
N ALA A 149 9.70 43.94 17.72
CA ALA A 149 8.79 43.62 16.63
C ALA A 149 7.51 43.01 17.19
N GLY A 150 6.36 43.29 16.56
CA GLY A 150 5.07 42.79 17.02
C GLY A 150 3.99 42.95 15.97
N ALA A 151 2.73 42.84 16.41
CA ALA A 151 1.56 43.15 15.61
C ALA A 151 0.75 44.25 16.30
N THR A 152 0.13 45.14 15.52
CA THR A 152 -0.84 46.11 16.02
C THR A 152 -2.09 45.38 16.54
N GLU A 153 -2.98 46.08 17.27
CA GLU A 153 -4.28 45.50 17.69
C GLU A 153 -5.13 45.05 16.50
N THR A 154 -4.93 45.67 15.33
CA THR A 154 -5.55 45.34 14.04
C THR A 154 -4.84 44.19 13.30
N GLY A 155 -3.86 43.53 13.93
CA GLY A 155 -3.13 42.39 13.38
C GLY A 155 -2.00 42.76 12.40
N ARG A 156 -1.67 44.05 12.21
CA ARG A 156 -0.64 44.47 11.26
C ARG A 156 0.76 44.27 11.83
N PRO A 157 1.65 43.56 11.14
CA PRO A 157 3.02 43.42 11.60
C PRO A 157 3.76 44.76 11.62
N TYR A 158 4.57 45.00 12.65
CA TYR A 158 5.43 46.16 12.75
C TYR A 158 6.85 45.80 13.24
N PHE A 159 7.83 46.59 12.81
CA PHE A 159 9.21 46.56 13.30
C PHE A 159 9.57 47.85 14.01
N VAL A 160 10.31 47.75 15.10
CA VAL A 160 10.91 48.88 15.81
C VAL A 160 12.42 48.79 15.64
N MET A 161 13.02 49.85 15.13
CA MET A 161 14.45 49.91 14.85
C MET A 161 15.10 51.19 15.38
N GLU A 162 16.42 51.18 15.44
CA GLU A 162 17.25 52.35 15.73
C GLU A 162 16.87 53.52 14.80
N LEU A 163 16.54 54.67 15.38
CA LEU A 163 16.30 55.89 14.61
C LEU A 163 17.66 56.47 14.16
N VAL A 164 18.00 56.30 12.89
CA VAL A 164 19.25 56.84 12.33
C VAL A 164 19.06 58.27 11.88
N GLN A 165 19.68 59.21 12.61
CA GLN A 165 19.72 60.63 12.23
C GLN A 165 20.91 60.87 11.31
N GLY A 166 20.68 60.79 10.00
CA GLY A 166 21.71 60.95 8.98
C GLY A 166 21.14 61.41 7.64
N VAL A 167 22.01 61.56 6.65
CA VAL A 167 21.64 61.78 5.24
C VAL A 167 22.09 60.58 4.40
N SER A 168 21.53 60.40 3.21
CA SER A 168 21.93 59.29 2.33
C SER A 168 23.43 59.34 2.01
N ILE A 169 24.04 58.19 1.73
CA ILE A 169 25.49 58.10 1.45
C ILE A 169 25.92 58.96 0.26
N THR A 170 25.09 59.07 -0.78
CA THR A 170 25.35 59.91 -1.95
C THR A 170 25.32 61.39 -1.57
N GLU A 171 24.26 61.83 -0.89
CA GLU A 171 24.11 63.20 -0.40
C GLU A 171 25.23 63.58 0.58
N TYR A 172 25.66 62.66 1.45
CA TYR A 172 26.78 62.88 2.35
C TYR A 172 28.09 63.11 1.57
N CYS A 173 28.38 62.25 0.59
CA CYS A 173 29.60 62.34 -0.21
C CYS A 173 29.67 63.65 -0.99
N ASP A 174 28.52 64.11 -1.52
CA ASP A 174 28.44 65.33 -2.32
C ASP A 174 28.45 66.59 -1.44
N LYS A 175 27.68 66.64 -0.34
CA LYS A 175 27.71 67.77 0.60
C LYS A 175 29.10 68.00 1.22
N ASN A 176 29.86 66.93 1.44
CA ASN A 176 31.19 67.00 2.05
C ASN A 176 32.34 66.98 1.03
N ASN A 177 32.05 66.98 -0.29
CA ASN A 177 33.05 66.94 -1.37
C ASN A 177 34.12 65.86 -1.19
N LEU A 178 33.71 64.63 -0.84
CA LEU A 178 34.64 63.55 -0.52
C LEU A 178 35.48 63.12 -1.74
N SER A 179 36.76 62.86 -1.50
CA SER A 179 37.66 62.28 -2.51
C SER A 179 37.21 60.88 -2.91
N THR A 180 37.63 60.39 -4.08
CA THR A 180 37.37 59.01 -4.52
C THR A 180 37.78 57.99 -3.45
N LYS A 181 38.93 58.23 -2.80
CA LYS A 181 39.42 57.38 -1.73
C LYS A 181 38.47 57.36 -0.54
N ASP A 182 38.00 58.51 -0.09
CA ASP A 182 37.12 58.62 1.09
C ASP A 182 35.72 58.04 0.81
N ARG A 183 35.20 58.23 -0.42
CA ARG A 183 33.98 57.57 -0.91
C ARG A 183 34.11 56.05 -0.84
N LEU A 184 35.25 55.49 -1.31
CA LEU A 184 35.52 54.05 -1.25
C LEU A 184 35.67 53.54 0.19
N VAL A 185 36.25 54.31 1.10
CA VAL A 185 36.37 53.94 2.53
C VAL A 185 34.99 53.85 3.18
N LEU A 186 34.07 54.79 2.91
CA LEU A 186 32.69 54.69 3.39
C LEU A 186 31.98 53.49 2.77
N PHE A 187 32.14 53.26 1.47
CA PHE A 187 31.53 52.13 0.78
C PHE A 187 32.04 50.77 1.29
N LEU A 188 33.32 50.66 1.69
CA LEU A 188 33.86 49.45 2.31
C LEU A 188 33.13 49.08 3.61
N ALA A 189 32.75 50.05 4.43
CA ALA A 189 31.96 49.79 5.64
C ALA A 189 30.55 49.27 5.30
N VAL A 190 29.96 49.73 4.19
CA VAL A 190 28.69 49.20 3.66
C VAL A 190 28.85 47.75 3.19
N CYS A 191 29.90 47.42 2.43
CA CYS A 191 30.17 46.04 2.01
C CYS A 191 30.35 45.09 3.21
N ASN A 192 31.05 45.55 4.27
CA ASN A 192 31.23 44.76 5.48
C ASN A 192 29.90 44.52 6.21
N ALA A 193 29.03 45.52 6.27
CA ALA A 193 27.68 45.39 6.83
C ALA A 193 26.83 44.37 6.05
N VAL A 194 26.78 44.48 4.73
CA VAL A 194 26.02 43.54 3.88
C VAL A 194 26.58 42.13 3.98
N GLN A 195 27.91 41.96 4.00
CA GLN A 195 28.53 40.66 4.21
C GLN A 195 28.14 40.03 5.55
N HIS A 196 28.07 40.83 6.62
CA HIS A 196 27.67 40.36 7.94
C HIS A 196 26.22 39.83 7.92
N ALA A 197 25.32 40.51 7.22
CA ALA A 197 23.95 40.04 7.01
C ALA A 197 23.90 38.73 6.20
N HIS A 198 24.68 38.62 5.12
CA HIS A 198 24.76 37.40 4.30
C HIS A 198 25.25 36.18 5.09
N GLN A 199 26.19 36.35 6.04
CA GLN A 199 26.65 35.27 6.93
C GLN A 199 25.57 34.75 7.88
N LYS A 200 24.55 35.57 8.15
CA LYS A 200 23.38 35.22 8.97
C LYS A 200 22.19 34.76 8.11
N GLY A 201 22.39 34.56 6.80
CA GLY A 201 21.37 34.09 5.87
C GLY A 201 20.38 35.16 5.41
N ILE A 202 20.64 36.44 5.67
CA ILE A 202 19.72 37.55 5.35
C ILE A 202 20.20 38.24 4.06
N ILE A 203 19.32 38.32 3.06
CA ILE A 203 19.54 39.05 1.80
C ILE A 203 18.72 40.36 1.87
N HIS A 204 19.31 41.50 1.50
CA HIS A 204 18.66 42.80 1.65
C HIS A 204 17.60 43.08 0.57
N ARG A 205 17.85 42.75 -0.71
CA ARG A 205 16.90 42.84 -1.84
C ARG A 205 16.43 44.25 -2.26
N ASP A 206 16.89 45.31 -1.60
CA ASP A 206 16.47 46.70 -1.89
C ASP A 206 17.58 47.71 -1.54
N LEU A 207 18.86 47.36 -1.78
CA LEU A 207 19.97 48.28 -1.50
C LEU A 207 19.94 49.46 -2.47
N LYS A 208 19.85 50.66 -1.92
CA LYS A 208 19.80 51.95 -2.63
C LYS A 208 20.28 53.08 -1.72
N PRO A 209 20.59 54.28 -2.22
CA PRO A 209 21.15 55.37 -1.41
C PRO A 209 20.32 55.74 -0.17
N SER A 210 18.99 55.76 -0.29
CA SER A 210 18.10 56.07 0.85
C SER A 210 18.08 54.99 1.93
N ASN A 211 18.56 53.78 1.63
CA ASN A 211 18.72 52.69 2.59
C ASN A 211 20.15 52.61 3.17
N VAL A 212 21.03 53.56 2.84
CA VAL A 212 22.38 53.66 3.41
C VAL A 212 22.60 55.08 3.94
N MET A 213 22.40 55.26 5.24
CA MET A 213 22.41 56.55 5.92
C MET A 213 23.76 56.80 6.58
N VAL A 214 24.36 57.97 6.38
CA VAL A 214 25.60 58.36 7.04
C VAL A 214 25.27 59.25 8.24
N THR A 215 25.71 58.82 9.42
CA THR A 215 25.61 59.56 10.68
C THR A 215 26.99 59.77 11.28
N HIS A 216 27.10 60.57 12.33
CA HIS A 216 28.37 60.80 13.03
C HIS A 216 28.41 60.04 14.35
N HIS A 217 29.46 59.26 14.57
CA HIS A 217 29.77 58.64 15.85
C HIS A 217 31.17 59.09 16.27
N ASP A 218 31.31 59.70 17.45
CA ASP A 218 32.57 60.29 17.95
C ASP A 218 33.27 61.21 16.93
N GLY A 219 32.49 62.00 16.19
CA GLY A 219 32.99 62.92 15.17
C GLY A 219 33.46 62.27 13.86
N LYS A 220 33.33 60.95 13.70
CA LYS A 220 33.63 60.23 12.46
C LYS A 220 32.36 59.85 11.70
N PRO A 221 32.34 59.93 10.37
CA PRO A 221 31.21 59.46 9.58
C PRO A 221 31.14 57.93 9.60
N VAL A 222 29.97 57.41 9.96
CA VAL A 222 29.66 55.98 9.99
C VAL A 222 28.43 55.74 9.12
N PRO A 223 28.55 54.94 8.03
CA PRO A 223 27.39 54.52 7.26
C PRO A 223 26.63 53.44 8.03
N LYS A 224 25.31 53.51 8.01
CA LYS A 224 24.37 52.54 8.56
C LYS A 224 23.41 52.10 7.45
N VAL A 225 23.41 50.80 7.17
CA VAL A 225 22.42 50.17 6.30
C VAL A 225 21.13 50.01 7.08
N ILE A 226 20.03 50.48 6.49
CA ILE A 226 18.68 50.45 7.05
C ILE A 226 17.75 49.67 6.12
N ASP A 227 16.63 49.17 6.65
CA ASP A 227 15.54 48.61 5.85
C ASP A 227 15.89 47.36 4.99
N PHE A 228 16.30 46.27 5.64
CA PHE A 228 16.36 44.95 4.99
C PHE A 228 14.96 44.56 4.48
N GLY A 229 14.87 44.10 3.23
CA GLY A 229 13.64 43.98 2.43
C GLY A 229 12.67 42.86 2.83
N ILE A 230 12.23 42.85 4.08
CA ILE A 230 11.34 41.86 4.72
C ILE A 230 9.99 41.74 3.98
N ALA A 231 9.53 42.81 3.34
CA ALA A 231 8.23 42.84 2.64
C ALA A 231 8.23 42.17 1.25
N LYS A 232 9.40 41.87 0.66
CA LYS A 232 9.50 41.29 -0.70
C LYS A 232 9.66 39.76 -0.69
N ALA A 233 9.88 39.13 0.46
CA ALA A 233 10.03 37.67 0.58
C ALA A 233 8.71 36.92 0.83
N THR A 234 7.62 37.66 1.07
CA THR A 234 6.30 37.13 1.47
C THR A 234 5.34 36.89 0.29
N ASN A 235 5.73 37.26 -0.93
CA ASN A 235 4.91 37.06 -2.12
C ASN A 235 5.40 35.85 -2.91
N GLN A 236 4.62 34.77 -2.98
CA GLN A 236 4.32 34.08 -4.25
C GLN A 236 3.23 33.00 -4.16
N ARG A 237 2.51 32.88 -5.29
CA ARG A 237 1.44 31.94 -5.73
C ARG A 237 0.01 32.19 -5.20
N LEU A 238 -0.64 33.19 -5.78
CA LEU A 238 -2.09 33.14 -6.05
C LEU A 238 -2.29 32.55 -7.45
N THR A 239 -3.23 31.64 -7.57
CA THR A 239 -3.56 30.84 -8.75
C THR A 239 -4.05 31.68 -9.94
N GLU A 240 -4.06 31.05 -11.13
CA GLU A 240 -4.09 31.60 -12.50
C GLU A 240 -5.28 32.51 -12.90
N LYS A 241 -6.11 33.01 -11.97
CA LYS A 241 -7.21 33.96 -12.27
C LYS A 241 -6.99 35.41 -11.84
N THR A 242 -5.78 35.77 -11.42
CA THR A 242 -5.46 37.13 -10.92
C THR A 242 -4.27 37.77 -11.67
N LEU A 243 -4.30 37.71 -13.01
CA LEU A 243 -3.28 38.37 -13.85
C LEU A 243 -3.53 39.90 -14.00
N PHE A 244 -4.75 40.40 -13.77
CA PHE A 244 -5.09 41.81 -14.00
C PHE A 244 -4.83 42.76 -12.81
N THR A 245 -4.79 42.28 -11.57
CA THR A 245 -4.51 43.11 -10.36
C THR A 245 -3.03 43.21 -9.98
N ARG A 246 -2.13 42.55 -10.73
CA ARG A 246 -0.68 42.58 -10.51
C ARG A 246 0.02 43.81 -11.12
N TYR A 247 -0.59 44.49 -12.08
CA TYR A 247 0.02 45.63 -12.75
C TYR A 247 0.05 46.93 -11.90
N ALA A 248 -0.70 46.99 -10.80
CA ALA A 248 -0.73 48.15 -9.90
C ALA A 248 0.28 48.13 -8.74
N HIS A 249 1.02 47.02 -8.53
CA HIS A 249 1.83 46.81 -7.32
C HIS A 249 3.36 46.85 -7.52
N ILE A 250 3.85 47.50 -8.58
CA ILE A 250 5.30 47.72 -8.79
C ILE A 250 5.70 48.96 -7.99
N ILE A 251 5.92 48.80 -6.69
CA ILE A 251 6.44 49.86 -5.82
C ILE A 251 7.87 49.52 -5.40
N GLY A 252 8.83 50.05 -6.15
CA GLY A 252 10.27 49.97 -5.90
C GLY A 252 11.05 50.79 -6.92
N THR A 253 12.27 51.22 -6.59
CA THR A 253 13.13 52.02 -7.48
C THR A 253 13.81 51.10 -8.51
N PRO A 254 13.36 51.03 -9.77
CA PRO A 254 13.83 50.01 -10.71
C PRO A 254 15.32 50.11 -11.05
N ALA A 255 15.90 51.30 -10.87
CA ALA A 255 17.30 51.60 -11.20
C ALA A 255 18.33 50.73 -10.45
N TYR A 256 17.98 50.15 -9.30
CA TYR A 256 18.87 49.32 -8.47
C TYR A 256 18.54 47.82 -8.54
N MET A 257 17.46 47.45 -9.22
CA MET A 257 16.97 46.08 -9.31
C MET A 257 17.93 45.20 -10.11
N SER A 258 18.24 44.01 -9.59
CA SER A 258 19.07 43.05 -10.32
C SER A 258 18.28 42.31 -11.43
N PRO A 259 18.96 41.78 -12.46
CA PRO A 259 18.32 41.01 -13.55
C PRO A 259 17.40 39.89 -13.05
N GLU A 260 17.84 39.13 -12.06
CA GLU A 260 17.06 38.04 -11.47
C GLU A 260 15.88 38.52 -10.61
N GLN A 261 15.94 39.73 -10.04
CA GLN A 261 14.78 40.35 -9.39
C GLN A 261 13.76 40.91 -10.40
N ALA A 262 14.19 41.17 -11.64
CA ALA A 262 13.31 41.55 -12.73
C ALA A 262 12.61 40.34 -13.38
N GLU A 263 13.05 39.11 -13.11
CA GLU A 263 12.38 37.87 -13.54
C GLU A 263 11.26 37.50 -12.54
N LEU A 264 10.05 37.21 -13.01
CA LEU A 264 8.83 36.99 -12.20
C LEU A 264 8.85 35.70 -11.31
N ASN A 265 10.02 35.11 -11.07
CA ASN A 265 10.23 33.90 -10.28
C ASN A 265 11.09 34.19 -9.04
N ASP A 266 10.47 34.49 -7.89
CA ASP A 266 11.12 34.84 -6.61
C ASP A 266 11.86 33.66 -5.93
N VAL A 267 11.83 32.47 -6.53
CA VAL A 267 12.41 31.25 -5.95
C VAL A 267 13.95 31.22 -6.08
N ASP A 268 14.53 32.06 -6.95
CA ASP A 268 15.92 31.96 -7.40
C ASP A 268 16.85 33.12 -6.96
N ILE A 269 16.41 34.01 -6.05
CA ILE A 269 17.18 35.18 -5.59
C ILE A 269 18.19 34.77 -4.49
N ASP A 270 19.48 34.96 -4.76
CA ASP A 270 20.58 34.69 -3.81
C ASP A 270 21.32 35.99 -3.37
N THR A 271 22.39 35.85 -2.58
CA THR A 271 23.17 36.99 -2.07
C THR A 271 23.81 37.85 -3.17
N ARG A 272 23.94 37.34 -4.41
CA ARG A 272 24.54 38.04 -5.55
C ARG A 272 23.62 39.11 -6.14
N SER A 273 22.34 39.12 -5.76
CA SER A 273 21.43 40.23 -6.06
C SER A 273 21.80 41.50 -5.30
N ASP A 274 22.22 41.38 -4.04
CA ASP A 274 22.75 42.52 -3.28
C ASP A 274 24.10 43.00 -3.84
N ILE A 275 24.92 42.09 -4.38
CA ILE A 275 26.19 42.46 -5.05
C ILE A 275 25.94 43.32 -6.28
N TYR A 276 24.91 43.02 -7.06
CA TYR A 276 24.51 43.86 -8.19
C TYR A 276 24.07 45.25 -7.71
N SER A 277 23.20 45.31 -6.70
CA SER A 277 22.70 46.56 -6.12
C SER A 277 23.83 47.43 -5.53
N LEU A 278 24.80 46.80 -4.85
CA LEU A 278 26.05 47.45 -4.41
C LEU A 278 26.88 47.96 -5.58
N GLY A 279 26.93 47.21 -6.69
CA GLY A 279 27.56 47.63 -7.93
C GLY A 279 26.93 48.90 -8.52
N VAL A 280 25.59 48.99 -8.52
CA VAL A 280 24.84 50.19 -8.95
C VAL A 280 25.13 51.37 -8.04
N LEU A 281 25.10 51.15 -6.72
CA LEU A 281 25.41 52.20 -5.73
C LEU A 281 26.85 52.71 -5.87
N LEU A 282 27.82 51.82 -6.08
CA LEU A 282 29.22 52.20 -6.34
C LEU A 282 29.34 52.98 -7.67
N TYR A 283 28.60 52.57 -8.70
CA TYR A 283 28.55 53.28 -9.98
C TYR A 283 28.08 54.72 -9.78
N GLU A 284 27.01 54.92 -9.03
CA GLU A 284 26.46 56.24 -8.73
C GLU A 284 27.43 57.09 -7.89
N LEU A 285 28.06 56.51 -6.85
CA LEU A 285 29.07 57.21 -6.05
C LEU A 285 30.28 57.68 -6.87
N LEU A 286 30.60 56.97 -7.97
CA LEU A 286 31.71 57.30 -8.85
C LEU A 286 31.35 58.24 -10.01
N THR A 287 30.09 58.23 -10.46
CA THR A 287 29.68 58.95 -11.68
C THR A 287 28.63 60.05 -11.45
N GLY A 288 27.96 60.04 -10.29
CA GLY A 288 26.82 60.89 -9.96
C GLY A 288 25.49 60.47 -10.59
N THR A 289 25.46 59.37 -11.36
CA THR A 289 24.25 58.86 -12.04
C THR A 289 24.19 57.34 -11.95
N THR A 290 23.01 56.74 -12.04
CA THR A 290 22.87 55.28 -12.16
C THR A 290 23.28 54.78 -13.57
N PRO A 291 23.59 53.48 -13.74
CA PRO A 291 23.92 52.90 -15.04
C PRO A 291 22.78 53.03 -16.08
N PHE A 292 21.54 52.90 -15.60
CA PHE A 292 20.30 53.16 -16.34
C PHE A 292 19.49 54.17 -15.53
N SER A 293 19.06 55.27 -16.14
CA SER A 293 18.35 56.30 -15.38
C SER A 293 16.90 55.88 -15.07
N GLU A 294 16.39 56.32 -13.93
CA GLU A 294 15.01 56.02 -13.52
C GLU A 294 13.99 56.60 -14.50
N GLU A 295 14.26 57.77 -15.11
CA GLU A 295 13.41 58.34 -16.16
C GLU A 295 13.38 57.49 -17.44
N GLU A 296 14.53 56.96 -17.88
CA GLU A 296 14.60 56.06 -19.04
C GLU A 296 13.82 54.76 -18.78
N LEU A 297 13.99 54.18 -17.58
CA LEU A 297 13.29 52.95 -17.19
C LEU A 297 11.77 53.15 -17.02
N ARG A 298 11.35 54.31 -16.48
CA ARG A 298 9.92 54.62 -16.31
C ARG A 298 9.22 54.92 -17.64
N LYS A 299 9.92 55.53 -18.61
CA LYS A 299 9.39 55.80 -19.96
C LYS A 299 9.24 54.54 -20.81
N ALA A 300 10.03 53.50 -20.55
CA ALA A 300 10.09 52.28 -21.35
C ALA A 300 8.86 51.36 -21.19
N GLY A 301 8.05 51.52 -20.15
CA GLY A 301 6.99 50.55 -19.81
C GLY A 301 7.58 49.27 -19.18
N TYR A 302 6.75 48.49 -18.47
CA TYR A 302 7.25 47.42 -17.57
C TYR A 302 8.07 46.33 -18.28
N ILE A 303 7.59 45.86 -19.44
CA ILE A 303 8.25 44.78 -20.21
C ILE A 303 9.60 45.24 -20.75
N GLU A 304 9.67 46.46 -21.30
CA GLU A 304 10.93 46.99 -21.84
C GLU A 304 11.90 47.36 -20.70
N MET A 305 11.41 47.81 -19.55
CA MET A 305 12.22 47.99 -18.34
C MET A 305 12.90 46.68 -17.91
N GLN A 306 12.15 45.56 -17.87
CA GLN A 306 12.70 44.24 -17.58
C GLN A 306 13.76 43.84 -18.61
N ARG A 307 13.50 44.09 -19.89
CA ARG A 307 14.44 43.83 -20.98
C ARG A 307 15.73 44.64 -20.83
N VAL A 308 15.64 45.94 -20.55
CA VAL A 308 16.80 46.81 -20.32
C VAL A 308 17.65 46.28 -19.15
N ILE A 309 17.01 45.94 -18.03
CA ILE A 309 17.73 45.42 -16.85
C ILE A 309 18.38 44.06 -17.15
N ARG A 310 17.74 43.17 -17.92
CA ARG A 310 18.24 41.81 -18.20
C ARG A 310 19.28 41.76 -19.31
N GLU A 311 19.06 42.50 -20.40
CA GLU A 311 19.77 42.31 -21.67
C GLU A 311 20.73 43.45 -21.99
N GLN A 312 20.46 44.68 -21.57
CA GLN A 312 21.29 45.83 -21.95
C GLN A 312 22.53 45.93 -21.05
N GLU A 313 23.72 45.92 -21.66
CA GLU A 313 24.99 46.10 -20.94
C GLU A 313 25.21 47.58 -20.58
N PRO A 314 25.53 47.92 -19.31
CA PRO A 314 25.73 49.30 -18.91
C PRO A 314 27.04 49.88 -19.45
N ALA A 315 27.04 51.19 -19.73
CA ALA A 315 28.27 51.89 -20.08
C ALA A 315 29.25 51.91 -18.90
N LYS A 316 30.55 51.71 -19.14
CA LYS A 316 31.58 51.78 -18.09
C LYS A 316 31.57 53.14 -17.37
N PRO A 317 31.83 53.22 -16.05
CA PRO A 317 31.88 54.47 -15.31
C PRO A 317 32.73 55.57 -15.98
N SER A 318 33.94 55.23 -16.46
CA SER A 318 34.81 56.17 -17.15
C SER A 318 34.25 56.65 -18.50
N THR A 319 33.44 55.84 -19.17
CA THR A 319 32.77 56.22 -20.42
C THR A 319 31.61 57.18 -20.14
N ARG A 320 30.83 56.93 -19.08
CA ARG A 320 29.71 57.77 -18.63
C ARG A 320 30.17 59.16 -18.18
N ILE A 321 31.23 59.24 -17.38
CA ILE A 321 31.83 60.53 -16.97
C ILE A 321 32.29 61.32 -18.20
N ARG A 322 32.90 60.64 -19.19
CA ARG A 322 33.37 61.27 -20.43
C ARG A 322 32.23 61.80 -21.31
N THR A 323 31.11 61.09 -21.42
CA THR A 323 29.94 61.54 -22.19
C THR A 323 29.22 62.69 -21.49
N ALA A 324 28.98 62.61 -20.18
CA ALA A 324 28.37 63.68 -19.39
C ALA A 324 29.19 64.99 -19.44
N THR A 325 30.52 64.90 -19.41
CA THR A 325 31.41 66.08 -19.54
C THR A 325 31.34 66.72 -20.94
N ARG A 326 30.97 65.95 -21.98
CA ARG A 326 30.77 66.48 -23.35
C ARG A 326 29.41 67.15 -23.51
N GLU A 327 28.34 66.56 -22.98
CA GLU A 327 26.98 67.11 -23.03
C GLU A 327 26.86 68.43 -22.27
N HIS A 328 27.50 68.56 -21.10
CA HIS A 328 27.58 69.82 -20.36
C HIS A 328 28.40 70.93 -21.07
N ARG A 329 29.28 70.59 -22.03
CA ARG A 329 30.03 71.56 -22.82
C ARG A 329 29.29 72.03 -24.08
N SER A 330 28.21 71.37 -24.49
CA SER A 330 27.44 71.69 -25.71
C SER A 330 26.20 72.57 -25.49
N VAL A 331 25.87 72.96 -24.24
CA VAL A 331 24.77 73.90 -23.94
C VAL A 331 25.36 75.21 -23.41
N GLY A 332 25.24 76.29 -24.18
CA GLY A 332 25.77 77.61 -23.87
C GLY A 332 24.96 78.43 -22.85
N ALA A 333 25.69 79.29 -22.14
CA ALA A 333 25.31 80.36 -21.19
C ALA A 333 23.86 80.90 -21.11
N GLY A 334 23.37 81.05 -19.86
CA GLY A 334 22.26 81.95 -19.47
C GLY A 334 22.03 81.98 -17.93
N PRO A 335 21.89 83.15 -17.25
CA PRO A 335 21.83 83.25 -15.78
C PRO A 335 20.43 83.57 -15.21
N ARG A 336 19.90 82.74 -14.29
CA ARG A 336 19.27 83.10 -12.98
C ARG A 336 18.40 81.96 -12.39
N ALA A 337 18.77 81.56 -11.15
CA ALA A 337 17.96 81.08 -10.00
C ALA A 337 17.03 79.86 -10.18
N CYS A 338 16.94 78.84 -9.32
CA CYS A 338 17.44 78.47 -7.98
C CYS A 338 16.93 77.02 -7.67
N PRO A 339 17.19 76.36 -6.51
CA PRO A 339 18.34 75.50 -6.23
C PRO A 339 17.98 74.07 -5.74
N THR A 340 18.42 73.01 -6.44
CA THR A 340 18.68 71.63 -5.93
C THR A 340 19.25 70.87 -7.14
N SER A 341 20.48 70.40 -7.25
CA SER A 341 21.44 69.86 -6.29
C SER A 341 22.86 70.26 -6.72
N GLY A 342 23.74 70.61 -5.76
CA GLY A 342 25.11 71.11 -5.99
C GLY A 342 25.93 70.21 -6.93
N GLY A 343 26.76 70.74 -7.83
CA GLY A 343 27.94 71.52 -7.47
C GLY A 343 29.15 70.58 -7.43
N HIS A 344 29.80 70.41 -8.58
CA HIS A 344 31.04 69.66 -8.86
C HIS A 344 31.78 69.00 -7.68
N GLY A 345 31.59 67.69 -7.49
CA GLY A 345 32.35 66.87 -6.53
C GLY A 345 32.56 65.41 -6.92
N GLY A 346 32.30 65.02 -8.18
CA GLY A 346 32.51 63.64 -8.64
C GLY A 346 34.01 63.30 -8.84
N PRO A 347 34.43 62.03 -8.64
CA PRO A 347 35.79 61.57 -8.91
C PRO A 347 36.34 62.01 -10.26
N PRO A 348 37.60 62.48 -10.35
CA PRO A 348 38.20 62.83 -11.62
C PRO A 348 38.35 61.58 -12.51
N LEU A 349 38.08 61.72 -13.81
CA LEU A 349 38.09 60.62 -14.80
C LEU A 349 39.34 59.74 -14.75
N ARG A 350 40.50 60.32 -14.39
CA ARG A 350 41.78 59.60 -14.29
C ARG A 350 41.83 58.59 -13.13
N GLU A 351 41.09 58.84 -12.05
CA GLU A 351 41.05 57.95 -10.87
C GLU A 351 40.09 56.78 -11.08
N VAL A 352 38.98 57.01 -11.79
CA VAL A 352 37.98 55.98 -12.10
C VAL A 352 38.44 55.04 -13.22
N ARG A 353 39.17 55.56 -14.21
CA ARG A 353 39.60 54.79 -15.37
C ARG A 353 40.58 53.69 -14.98
N GLY A 354 40.20 52.44 -15.21
CA GLY A 354 41.06 51.27 -14.95
C GLY A 354 40.43 50.31 -13.96
N ASP A 355 41.02 50.15 -12.79
CA ASP A 355 40.63 49.10 -11.84
C ASP A 355 39.19 49.28 -11.33
N LEU A 356 38.73 50.52 -11.11
CA LEU A 356 37.36 50.80 -10.68
C LEU A 356 36.32 50.51 -11.78
N ASP A 357 36.62 50.74 -13.07
CA ASP A 357 35.77 50.28 -14.17
C ASP A 357 35.55 48.76 -14.10
N TRP A 358 36.63 47.99 -13.87
CA TRP A 358 36.53 46.52 -13.83
C TRP A 358 35.74 46.03 -12.60
N ILE A 359 35.98 46.63 -11.44
CA ILE A 359 35.29 46.26 -10.19
C ILE A 359 33.78 46.51 -10.32
N VAL A 360 33.39 47.67 -10.86
CA VAL A 360 31.98 48.01 -11.07
C VAL A 360 31.34 47.11 -12.12
N MET A 361 31.97 46.93 -13.28
CA MET A 361 31.40 46.10 -14.35
C MET A 361 31.30 44.63 -13.96
N LYS A 362 32.22 44.10 -13.14
CA LYS A 362 32.10 42.75 -12.59
C LYS A 362 30.91 42.61 -11.64
N SER A 363 30.63 43.65 -10.85
CA SER A 363 29.47 43.66 -9.95
C SER A 363 28.14 43.75 -10.73
N LEU A 364 28.14 44.45 -11.86
CA LEU A 364 26.98 44.67 -12.74
C LEU A 364 26.80 43.59 -13.83
N ALA A 365 27.56 42.49 -13.80
CA ALA A 365 27.43 41.42 -14.79
C ALA A 365 26.02 40.84 -14.78
N LYS A 366 25.40 40.64 -15.96
CA LYS A 366 24.02 40.14 -16.04
C LYS A 366 23.90 38.72 -15.49
N ASP A 367 24.81 37.84 -15.90
CA ASP A 367 24.97 36.52 -15.30
C ASP A 367 25.55 36.62 -13.88
N ARG A 368 24.78 36.13 -12.90
CA ARG A 368 25.16 36.04 -11.49
C ARG A 368 26.45 35.25 -11.26
N SER A 369 26.76 34.24 -12.08
CA SER A 369 27.97 33.42 -11.95
C SER A 369 29.26 34.21 -12.17
N LEU A 370 29.17 35.32 -12.91
CA LEU A 370 30.30 36.19 -13.25
C LEU A 370 30.53 37.31 -12.21
N ARG A 371 29.58 37.53 -11.29
CA ARG A 371 29.67 38.52 -10.22
C ARG A 371 30.62 38.05 -9.10
N TYR A 372 30.88 38.93 -8.15
CA TYR A 372 31.54 38.51 -6.91
C TYR A 372 30.64 37.54 -6.13
N GLU A 373 31.22 36.46 -5.60
CA GLU A 373 30.47 35.46 -4.81
C GLU A 373 29.93 36.04 -3.50
N SER A 374 30.56 37.10 -2.98
CA SER A 374 30.22 37.70 -1.69
C SER A 374 30.60 39.20 -1.64
N ALA A 375 30.00 39.94 -0.70
CA ALA A 375 30.29 41.37 -0.51
C ALA A 375 31.71 41.59 0.04
N SER A 376 32.26 40.62 0.78
CA SER A 376 33.68 40.64 1.19
C SER A 376 34.65 40.55 0.02
N MET A 377 34.33 39.81 -1.04
CA MET A 377 35.18 39.71 -2.23
C MET A 377 35.20 41.01 -3.04
N LEU A 378 34.04 41.69 -3.13
CA LEU A 378 33.96 43.05 -3.67
C LEU A 378 34.79 44.04 -2.82
N ALA A 379 34.65 43.98 -1.49
CA ALA A 379 35.43 44.80 -0.57
C ALA A 379 36.94 44.54 -0.68
N CYS A 380 37.36 43.29 -0.84
CA CYS A 380 38.76 42.91 -1.00
C CYS A 380 39.38 43.53 -2.26
N ASP A 381 38.66 43.57 -3.38
CA ASP A 381 39.15 44.21 -4.60
C ASP A 381 39.23 45.74 -4.49
N LEU A 382 38.31 46.37 -3.76
CA LEU A 382 38.39 47.79 -3.43
C LEU A 382 39.56 48.10 -2.49
N GLN A 383 39.82 47.25 -1.49
CA GLN A 383 40.99 47.35 -0.62
C GLN A 383 42.29 47.19 -1.40
N ARG A 384 42.35 46.22 -2.32
CA ARG A 384 43.49 46.04 -3.25
C ARG A 384 43.70 47.27 -4.12
N HIS A 385 42.62 47.85 -4.64
CA HIS A 385 42.71 49.10 -5.39
C HIS A 385 43.34 50.23 -4.54
N LEU A 386 42.86 50.43 -3.32
CA LEU A 386 43.36 51.43 -2.37
C LEU A 386 44.81 51.18 -1.93
N ALA A 387 45.23 49.92 -1.82
CA ALA A 387 46.59 49.51 -1.45
C ALA A 387 47.56 49.41 -2.65
N CYS A 388 47.14 49.83 -3.85
CA CYS A 388 47.90 49.68 -5.09
C CYS A 388 48.31 48.23 -5.40
N GLU A 389 47.44 47.27 -5.06
CA GLU A 389 47.56 45.85 -5.40
C GLU A 389 46.77 45.50 -6.69
N PRO A 390 47.09 44.38 -7.36
CA PRO A 390 46.30 43.89 -8.48
C PRO A 390 44.90 43.42 -8.04
N VAL A 391 43.85 43.92 -8.68
CA VAL A 391 42.45 43.54 -8.39
C VAL A 391 42.05 42.27 -9.16
N SER A 392 41.17 41.44 -8.59
CA SER A 392 40.67 40.20 -9.22
C SER A 392 39.70 40.47 -10.38
N ALA A 393 39.06 41.64 -10.40
CA ALA A 393 38.12 42.07 -11.43
C ALA A 393 38.74 42.18 -12.83
N ARG A 394 40.05 42.43 -12.90
CA ARG A 394 40.76 42.71 -14.14
C ARG A 394 41.47 41.44 -14.64
N PRO A 395 41.37 41.09 -15.94
CA PRO A 395 42.06 39.94 -16.50
C PRO A 395 43.56 39.97 -16.16
N PRO A 396 44.13 38.84 -15.73
CA PRO A 396 45.48 38.80 -15.21
C PRO A 396 46.50 39.02 -16.33
N SER A 397 46.96 40.26 -16.52
CA SER A 397 48.09 40.54 -17.41
C SER A 397 49.39 40.67 -16.61
N ARG A 398 50.45 40.03 -17.11
CA ARG A 398 51.79 40.07 -16.50
C ARG A 398 52.29 41.52 -16.38
N TRP A 399 51.95 42.36 -17.36
CA TRP A 399 52.22 43.79 -17.36
C TRP A 399 51.46 44.55 -16.25
N TYR A 400 50.18 44.24 -16.03
CA TYR A 400 49.37 44.87 -14.98
C TYR A 400 49.89 44.55 -13.57
N ARG A 401 50.22 43.28 -13.31
CA ARG A 401 50.81 42.85 -12.03
C ARG A 401 52.22 43.43 -11.84
N GLY A 402 53.04 43.45 -12.90
CA GLY A 402 54.37 44.05 -12.90
C GLY A 402 54.35 45.55 -12.62
N LYS A 403 53.44 46.30 -13.24
CA LYS A 403 53.25 47.74 -12.99
C LYS A 403 52.88 48.05 -11.54
N LYS A 404 51.97 47.27 -10.95
CA LYS A 404 51.57 47.40 -9.53
C LYS A 404 52.71 47.04 -8.57
N LEU A 405 53.52 46.02 -8.90
CA LEU A 405 54.70 45.62 -8.14
C LEU A 405 55.83 46.67 -8.21
N LEU A 406 56.07 47.28 -9.39
CA LEU A 406 57.02 48.37 -9.60
C LEU A 406 56.61 49.67 -8.90
N GLN A 407 55.30 49.96 -8.84
CA GLN A 407 54.75 51.08 -8.07
C GLN A 407 54.90 50.88 -6.55
N ARG A 408 55.12 49.64 -6.08
CA ARG A 408 55.23 49.28 -4.66
C ARG A 408 56.67 49.03 -4.18
N HIS A 409 57.57 48.47 -5.00
CA HIS A 409 58.94 48.04 -4.59
C HIS A 409 60.01 48.23 -5.69
N GLY A 410 60.06 49.39 -6.34
CA GLY A 410 60.73 49.61 -7.62
C GLY A 410 62.26 49.44 -7.77
N LYS A 411 63.03 48.83 -6.85
CA LYS A 411 64.50 48.76 -7.01
C LYS A 411 65.25 47.44 -6.74
N LEU A 412 64.68 46.37 -6.17
CA LEU A 412 65.53 45.25 -5.68
C LEU A 412 65.15 43.79 -6.00
N VAL A 413 63.92 43.44 -6.37
CA VAL A 413 63.48 42.01 -6.30
C VAL A 413 63.40 41.31 -7.67
N ALA A 414 63.51 42.07 -8.76
CA ALA A 414 63.26 41.60 -10.13
C ALA A 414 64.25 40.58 -10.70
N VAL A 415 65.40 40.34 -10.07
CA VAL A 415 66.48 39.53 -10.68
C VAL A 415 66.57 38.10 -10.13
N LEU A 416 66.25 37.87 -8.85
CA LEU A 416 66.62 36.61 -8.18
C LEU A 416 65.45 35.62 -7.95
N ALA A 417 64.20 36.08 -7.90
CA ALA A 417 63.04 35.24 -7.58
C ALA A 417 62.47 34.43 -8.78
N ALA A 418 62.76 34.85 -10.01
CA ALA A 418 62.14 34.29 -11.21
C ALA A 418 62.69 32.90 -11.63
N LEU A 419 63.91 32.54 -11.20
CA LEU A 419 64.54 31.28 -11.60
C LEU A 419 64.17 30.09 -10.67
N ALA A 420 63.95 30.35 -9.38
CA ALA A 420 63.70 29.30 -8.39
C ALA A 420 62.21 28.92 -8.25
N MET A 421 61.30 29.87 -8.49
CA MET A 421 59.85 29.65 -8.38
C MET A 421 59.25 28.83 -9.52
N THR A 422 59.83 28.88 -10.72
CA THR A 422 59.34 28.16 -11.91
C THR A 422 59.45 26.64 -11.76
N LEU A 423 60.54 26.15 -11.14
CA LEU A 423 60.74 24.72 -10.90
C LEU A 423 59.88 24.18 -9.76
N LEU A 424 59.61 24.98 -8.72
CA LEU A 424 58.82 24.55 -7.55
C LEU A 424 57.31 24.58 -7.82
N VAL A 425 56.82 25.58 -8.56
CA VAL A 425 55.38 25.73 -8.86
C VAL A 425 54.89 24.68 -9.85
N ALA A 426 55.71 24.24 -10.81
CA ALA A 426 55.31 23.21 -11.77
C ALA A 426 54.95 21.87 -11.11
N SER A 427 55.74 21.41 -10.14
CA SER A 427 55.51 20.16 -9.41
C SER A 427 54.31 20.23 -8.46
N VAL A 428 54.11 21.36 -7.78
CA VAL A 428 52.96 21.56 -6.86
C VAL A 428 51.65 21.74 -7.62
N VAL A 429 51.66 22.42 -8.78
CA VAL A 429 50.48 22.60 -9.63
C VAL A 429 50.05 21.28 -10.28
N SER A 430 51.00 20.47 -10.79
CA SER A 430 50.68 19.15 -11.37
C SER A 430 50.00 18.22 -10.35
N THR A 431 50.56 18.15 -9.14
CA THR A 431 50.05 17.27 -8.07
C THR A 431 48.71 17.76 -7.50
N SER A 432 48.50 19.08 -7.38
CA SER A 432 47.25 19.65 -6.86
C SER A 432 46.09 19.62 -7.86
N LEU A 433 46.37 19.72 -9.17
CA LEU A 433 45.36 19.55 -10.22
C LEU A 433 44.89 18.08 -10.32
N TYR A 434 45.81 17.12 -10.18
CA TYR A 434 45.48 15.69 -10.16
C TYR A 434 44.56 15.32 -8.98
N VAL A 435 44.86 15.82 -7.77
CA VAL A 435 44.05 15.55 -6.58
C VAL A 435 42.70 16.28 -6.61
N ARG A 436 42.63 17.50 -7.16
CA ARG A 436 41.37 18.25 -7.31
C ARG A 436 40.44 17.63 -8.36
N MET A 437 40.98 17.12 -9.48
CA MET A 437 40.18 16.40 -10.48
C MET A 437 39.60 15.10 -9.89
N ARG A 438 40.38 14.30 -9.16
CA ARG A 438 39.85 13.09 -8.50
C ARG A 438 38.77 13.38 -7.46
N ARG A 439 38.91 14.45 -6.68
CA ARG A 439 37.90 14.83 -5.66
C ARG A 439 36.61 15.38 -6.27
N ALA A 440 36.70 16.14 -7.37
CA ALA A 440 35.53 16.65 -8.07
C ALA A 440 34.77 15.54 -8.81
N VAL A 441 35.48 14.58 -9.42
CA VAL A 441 34.86 13.43 -10.10
C VAL A 441 34.18 12.49 -9.11
N HIS A 442 34.78 12.22 -7.94
CA HIS A 442 34.12 11.39 -6.91
C HIS A 442 32.94 12.08 -6.20
N ALA A 443 32.96 13.41 -6.04
CA ALA A 443 31.83 14.13 -5.46
C ALA A 443 30.62 14.21 -6.42
N VAL A 444 30.87 14.27 -7.73
CA VAL A 444 29.81 14.25 -8.74
C VAL A 444 29.27 12.83 -8.94
N SER A 445 30.13 11.79 -8.94
CA SER A 445 29.66 10.41 -9.06
C SER A 445 28.80 9.99 -7.86
N THR A 446 29.21 10.29 -6.63
CA THR A 446 28.43 9.93 -5.42
C THR A 446 27.06 10.61 -5.34
N LEU A 447 26.92 11.84 -5.86
CA LEU A 447 25.63 12.52 -5.97
C LEU A 447 24.79 11.98 -7.12
N GLN A 448 25.40 11.60 -8.24
CA GLN A 448 24.71 10.93 -9.35
C GLN A 448 24.21 9.55 -8.94
N ASP A 449 25.04 8.74 -8.27
CA ASP A 449 24.67 7.43 -7.75
C ASP A 449 23.49 7.54 -6.77
N GLN A 450 23.47 8.55 -5.88
CA GLN A 450 22.33 8.80 -4.98
C GLN A 450 21.05 9.22 -5.72
N VAL A 451 21.16 10.09 -6.72
CA VAL A 451 20.01 10.51 -7.54
C VAL A 451 19.45 9.34 -8.36
N ASP A 452 20.31 8.47 -8.88
CA ASP A 452 19.91 7.30 -9.66
C ASP A 452 19.29 6.20 -8.77
N VAL A 453 19.80 6.00 -7.55
CA VAL A 453 19.17 5.15 -6.51
C VAL A 453 17.78 5.68 -6.16
N ASP A 454 17.65 6.97 -5.83
CA ASP A 454 16.37 7.58 -5.45
C ASP A 454 15.37 7.55 -6.61
N ARG A 455 15.85 7.75 -7.85
CA ARG A 455 15.03 7.64 -9.05
C ARG A 455 14.52 6.22 -9.24
N THR A 456 15.39 5.22 -9.12
CA THR A 456 15.02 3.80 -9.25
C THR A 456 14.02 3.39 -8.17
N LEU A 457 14.30 3.71 -6.91
CA LEU A 457 13.38 3.45 -5.80
C LEU A 457 12.05 4.19 -5.95
N SER A 458 12.03 5.40 -6.50
CA SER A 458 10.77 6.11 -6.78
C SER A 458 9.91 5.44 -7.87
N VAL A 459 10.55 4.81 -8.87
CA VAL A 459 9.86 4.03 -9.91
C VAL A 459 9.32 2.74 -9.30
N VAL A 460 10.15 2.00 -8.56
CA VAL A 460 9.75 0.78 -7.85
C VAL A 460 8.62 1.07 -6.86
N GLN A 461 8.69 2.16 -6.09
CA GLN A 461 7.64 2.59 -5.17
C GLN A 461 6.34 2.94 -5.90
N ARG A 462 6.43 3.55 -7.08
CA ARG A 462 5.24 3.84 -7.90
C ARG A 462 4.58 2.56 -8.38
N LEU A 463 5.36 1.61 -8.89
CA LEU A 463 4.88 0.30 -9.33
C LEU A 463 4.29 -0.50 -8.16
N TYR A 464 4.95 -0.46 -6.99
CA TYR A 464 4.44 -1.04 -5.75
C TYR A 464 3.08 -0.42 -5.36
N ASN A 465 2.97 0.90 -5.38
CA ASN A 465 1.72 1.61 -5.09
C ASN A 465 0.60 1.33 -6.10
N GLN A 466 0.96 0.90 -7.31
CA GLN A 466 0.05 0.46 -8.38
C GLN A 466 -0.27 -1.05 -8.31
N GLY A 467 0.20 -1.77 -7.28
CA GLY A 467 -0.02 -3.21 -7.14
C GLY A 467 0.78 -4.08 -8.13
N GLN A 468 1.65 -3.47 -8.94
CA GLN A 468 2.46 -4.17 -9.95
C GLN A 468 3.74 -4.78 -9.33
N HIS A 469 3.57 -5.65 -8.32
CA HIS A 469 4.68 -6.15 -7.50
C HIS A 469 5.72 -6.95 -8.30
N ALA A 470 5.30 -7.75 -9.30
CA ALA A 470 6.23 -8.51 -10.15
C ALA A 470 7.10 -7.59 -11.02
N ALA A 471 6.52 -6.55 -11.60
CA ALA A 471 7.24 -5.56 -12.39
C ALA A 471 8.16 -4.69 -11.51
N ALA A 472 7.71 -4.33 -10.30
CA ALA A 472 8.50 -3.64 -9.31
C ALA A 472 9.73 -4.49 -8.89
N LEU A 473 9.53 -5.78 -8.63
CA LEU A 473 10.60 -6.72 -8.28
C LEU A 473 11.60 -6.84 -9.43
N GLN A 474 11.14 -7.07 -10.66
CA GLN A 474 12.02 -7.20 -11.82
C GLN A 474 12.86 -5.93 -12.05
N THR A 475 12.25 -4.75 -11.90
CA THR A 475 12.94 -3.47 -12.04
C THR A 475 14.01 -3.31 -10.95
N LEU A 476 13.69 -3.69 -9.71
CA LEU A 476 14.61 -3.59 -8.59
C LEU A 476 15.76 -4.62 -8.69
N GLU A 477 15.46 -5.86 -9.10
CA GLU A 477 16.47 -6.91 -9.31
C GLU A 477 17.44 -6.55 -10.42
N THR A 478 16.95 -5.99 -11.52
CA THR A 478 17.81 -5.50 -12.61
C THR A 478 18.76 -4.42 -12.10
N ALA A 479 18.26 -3.48 -11.30
CA ALA A 479 19.08 -2.43 -10.73
C ALA A 479 20.06 -2.93 -9.65
N LEU A 480 19.68 -3.94 -8.85
CA LEU A 480 20.56 -4.60 -7.85
C LEU A 480 21.67 -5.43 -8.52
N LEU A 481 21.46 -5.94 -9.74
CA LEU A 481 22.50 -6.63 -10.51
C LEU A 481 23.55 -5.65 -11.05
N GLU A 482 23.15 -4.41 -11.35
CA GLU A 482 24.03 -3.38 -11.91
C GLU A 482 24.80 -2.61 -10.84
N GLN A 483 24.23 -2.43 -9.64
CA GLN A 483 24.78 -1.57 -8.59
C GLN A 483 24.26 -1.90 -7.17
N ASP A 484 25.06 -1.60 -6.13
CA ASP A 484 24.62 -1.74 -4.73
C ASP A 484 23.77 -0.53 -4.30
N LEU A 485 22.45 -0.73 -4.28
CA LEU A 485 21.45 0.29 -3.91
C LEU A 485 21.28 0.44 -2.39
N GLY A 486 22.05 -0.31 -1.59
CA GLY A 486 22.11 -0.21 -0.14
C GLY A 486 20.95 -0.87 0.64
N PRO A 487 20.96 -0.76 1.99
CA PRO A 487 20.10 -1.55 2.88
C PRO A 487 18.59 -1.32 2.69
N LYS A 488 18.17 -0.10 2.32
CA LYS A 488 16.77 0.23 2.06
C LYS A 488 16.23 -0.48 0.82
N ALA A 489 17.03 -0.56 -0.24
CA ALA A 489 16.65 -1.26 -1.46
C ALA A 489 16.58 -2.77 -1.24
N GLN A 490 17.51 -3.33 -0.47
CA GLN A 490 17.49 -4.74 -0.08
C GLN A 490 16.28 -5.07 0.82
N LEU A 491 15.90 -4.18 1.74
CA LEU A 491 14.68 -4.33 2.53
C LEU A 491 13.44 -4.31 1.64
N PHE A 492 13.39 -3.40 0.66
CA PHE A 492 12.26 -3.30 -0.26
C PHE A 492 12.19 -4.50 -1.22
N HIS A 493 13.34 -5.04 -1.65
CA HIS A 493 13.44 -6.29 -2.40
C HIS A 493 12.89 -7.47 -1.61
N ALA A 494 13.29 -7.60 -0.34
CA ALA A 494 12.76 -8.62 0.54
C ALA A 494 11.24 -8.48 0.76
N GLN A 495 10.73 -7.25 0.92
CA GLN A 495 9.28 -6.99 0.99
C GLN A 495 8.57 -7.46 -0.29
N LEU A 496 9.05 -7.07 -1.46
CA LEU A 496 8.48 -7.48 -2.76
C LEU A 496 8.52 -9.00 -2.95
N LEU A 497 9.60 -9.67 -2.56
CA LEU A 497 9.67 -11.14 -2.58
C LEU A 497 8.62 -11.78 -1.69
N ILE A 498 8.40 -11.25 -0.47
CA ILE A 498 7.38 -11.80 0.41
C ILE A 498 5.97 -11.52 -0.14
N GLU A 499 5.70 -10.34 -0.70
CA GLU A 499 4.42 -10.02 -1.37
C GLU A 499 4.15 -10.95 -2.57
N LEU A 500 5.21 -11.47 -3.21
CA LEU A 500 5.13 -12.45 -4.30
C LEU A 500 5.19 -13.90 -3.81
N GLN A 501 4.99 -14.14 -2.50
CA GLN A 501 5.00 -15.47 -1.88
C GLN A 501 6.34 -16.23 -2.03
N ARG A 502 7.45 -15.50 -2.23
CA ARG A 502 8.83 -16.01 -2.37
C ARG A 502 9.66 -15.72 -1.11
N GLY A 503 9.04 -15.89 0.08
CA GLY A 503 9.64 -15.52 1.36
C GLY A 503 10.94 -16.26 1.72
N GLN A 504 11.12 -17.50 1.25
CA GLN A 504 12.38 -18.24 1.49
C GLN A 504 13.59 -17.58 0.83
N GLU A 505 13.40 -16.98 -0.34
CA GLU A 505 14.47 -16.27 -1.06
C GLU A 505 14.85 -14.96 -0.35
N ALA A 506 13.90 -14.34 0.35
CA ALA A 506 14.13 -13.12 1.12
C ALA A 506 14.92 -13.35 2.42
N GLN A 507 14.95 -14.58 2.95
CA GLN A 507 15.48 -14.88 4.29
C GLN A 507 16.97 -14.52 4.44
N ALA A 508 17.80 -14.89 3.46
CA ALA A 508 19.23 -14.60 3.50
C ALA A 508 19.51 -13.09 3.46
N GLY A 509 18.77 -12.35 2.61
CA GLY A 509 18.88 -10.89 2.53
C GLY A 509 18.42 -10.20 3.81
N LEU A 510 17.32 -10.65 4.42
CA LEU A 510 16.81 -10.10 5.67
C LEU A 510 17.75 -10.35 6.85
N LEU A 511 18.36 -11.54 6.93
CA LEU A 511 19.38 -11.86 7.95
C LEU A 511 20.56 -10.89 7.88
N ALA A 512 21.02 -10.54 6.67
CA ALA A 512 22.09 -9.55 6.49
C ALA A 512 21.70 -8.14 6.99
N LEU A 513 20.40 -7.80 6.95
CA LEU A 513 19.87 -6.50 7.37
C LEU A 513 19.63 -6.39 8.88
N THR A 514 19.69 -7.48 9.64
CA THR A 514 19.51 -7.48 11.11
C THR A 514 20.57 -6.67 11.86
N GLN A 515 21.72 -6.39 11.22
CA GLN A 515 22.79 -5.56 11.77
C GLN A 515 22.80 -4.13 11.21
N ALA A 516 21.79 -3.75 10.40
CA ALA A 516 21.67 -2.42 9.82
C ALA A 516 21.25 -1.38 10.89
N ASN A 517 20.82 -0.20 10.45
CA ASN A 517 20.29 0.80 11.38
C ASN A 517 19.05 0.24 12.14
N PRO A 518 18.72 0.76 13.33
CA PRO A 518 17.69 0.16 14.18
C PRO A 518 16.32 -0.02 13.50
N GLU A 519 15.90 0.93 12.67
CA GLU A 519 14.62 0.87 11.94
C GLU A 519 14.60 -0.25 10.88
N ILE A 520 15.66 -0.38 10.07
CA ILE A 520 15.78 -1.42 9.04
C ILE A 520 15.97 -2.79 9.69
N ALA A 521 16.82 -2.88 10.72
CA ALA A 521 17.07 -4.10 11.46
C ALA A 521 15.80 -4.64 12.10
N ALA A 522 15.01 -3.76 12.73
CA ALA A 522 13.76 -4.17 13.36
C ALA A 522 12.68 -4.56 12.33
N THR A 523 12.57 -3.84 11.21
CA THR A 523 11.68 -4.23 10.11
C THR A 523 12.10 -5.59 9.52
N ALA A 524 13.41 -5.81 9.36
CA ALA A 524 13.93 -7.09 8.89
C ALA A 524 13.61 -8.23 9.88
N HIS A 525 13.73 -7.99 11.18
CA HIS A 525 13.33 -8.94 12.21
C HIS A 525 11.82 -9.23 12.20
N TYR A 526 10.94 -8.23 12.01
CA TYR A 526 9.50 -8.50 11.84
C TYR A 526 9.19 -9.30 10.57
N LEU A 527 9.87 -9.04 9.46
CA LEU A 527 9.72 -9.81 8.22
C LEU A 527 10.25 -11.24 8.36
N LEU A 528 11.34 -11.45 9.09
CA LEU A 528 11.85 -12.78 9.45
C LEU A 528 10.89 -13.51 10.38
N ALA A 529 10.36 -12.83 11.40
CA ALA A 529 9.32 -13.38 12.27
C ALA A 529 8.10 -13.83 11.45
N ARG A 530 7.69 -13.02 10.46
CA ARG A 530 6.62 -13.36 9.51
C ARG A 530 6.94 -14.59 8.66
N ILE A 531 8.17 -14.73 8.15
CA ILE A 531 8.59 -15.93 7.40
C ILE A 531 8.59 -17.17 8.31
N HIS A 532 8.99 -17.03 9.57
CA HIS A 532 9.06 -18.12 10.53
C HIS A 532 7.72 -18.49 11.17
N LEU A 533 6.69 -17.62 11.08
CA LEU A 533 5.37 -17.79 11.70
C LEU A 533 4.60 -19.06 11.24
N GLY A 534 5.08 -19.76 10.22
CA GLY A 534 4.55 -21.06 9.76
C GLY A 534 5.57 -22.20 9.68
N LEU A 535 6.82 -21.98 10.09
CA LEU A 535 7.94 -22.91 9.93
C LEU A 535 8.64 -23.26 11.26
N ASP A 536 8.84 -22.25 12.13
CA ASP A 536 9.60 -22.39 13.37
C ASP A 536 9.13 -21.30 14.35
N SER A 537 8.21 -21.67 15.24
CA SER A 537 7.55 -20.75 16.16
C SER A 537 8.51 -20.12 17.18
N ALA A 538 9.58 -20.84 17.55
CA ALA A 538 10.59 -20.34 18.49
C ALA A 538 11.43 -19.22 17.85
N LYS A 539 11.87 -19.40 16.59
CA LYS A 539 12.58 -18.35 15.86
C LYS A 539 11.70 -17.15 15.55
N ALA A 540 10.42 -17.36 15.28
CA ALA A 540 9.47 -16.27 15.08
C ALA A 540 9.40 -15.38 16.33
N ALA A 541 9.24 -16.00 17.51
CA ALA A 541 9.19 -15.28 18.79
C ALA A 541 10.50 -14.56 19.13
N GLU A 542 11.66 -15.16 18.84
CA GLU A 542 12.97 -14.54 19.05
C GLU A 542 13.11 -13.25 18.22
N HIS A 543 12.81 -13.33 16.92
CA HIS A 543 12.89 -12.17 16.04
C HIS A 543 11.86 -11.09 16.40
N GLU A 544 10.66 -11.46 16.82
CA GLU A 544 9.66 -10.49 17.29
C GLU A 544 10.10 -9.75 18.56
N ALA A 545 10.71 -10.44 19.52
CA ALA A 545 11.25 -9.83 20.74
C ALA A 545 12.39 -8.84 20.41
N LEU A 546 13.30 -9.23 19.52
CA LEU A 546 14.38 -8.37 19.04
C LEU A 546 13.83 -7.13 18.34
N ALA A 547 12.89 -7.28 17.41
CA ALA A 547 12.27 -6.16 16.70
C ALA A 547 11.56 -5.19 17.66
N THR A 548 10.83 -5.73 18.64
CA THR A 548 10.07 -4.94 19.63
C THR A 548 11.00 -4.09 20.50
N SER A 549 12.18 -4.62 20.85
CA SER A 549 13.18 -3.88 21.64
C SER A 549 13.83 -2.71 20.89
N MET A 550 13.77 -2.73 19.55
CA MET A 550 14.47 -1.82 18.67
C MET A 550 13.59 -0.69 18.10
N LEU A 551 12.26 -0.85 18.11
CA LEU A 551 11.33 0.10 17.45
C LEU A 551 10.65 1.08 18.42
N PRO A 552 10.50 2.36 18.01
CA PRO A 552 9.71 3.35 18.73
C PRO A 552 8.19 3.08 18.63
N GLU A 553 7.39 3.78 19.45
CA GLU A 553 5.92 3.73 19.40
C GLU A 553 5.37 4.49 18.19
N THR A 554 5.39 3.86 17.01
CA THR A 554 4.84 4.39 15.76
C THR A 554 3.71 3.52 15.21
N ALA A 555 2.88 4.07 14.31
CA ALA A 555 1.79 3.35 13.69
C ALA A 555 2.29 2.13 12.88
N GLU A 556 3.33 2.29 12.06
CA GLU A 556 3.99 1.18 11.35
C GLU A 556 4.46 0.06 12.29
N ALA A 557 5.08 0.38 13.43
CA ALA A 557 5.55 -0.63 14.37
C ALA A 557 4.40 -1.45 14.97
N TYR A 558 3.27 -0.82 15.28
CA TYR A 558 2.09 -1.54 15.77
C TYR A 558 1.40 -2.37 14.68
N VAL A 559 1.41 -1.94 13.41
CA VAL A 559 0.93 -2.79 12.31
C VAL A 559 1.79 -4.04 12.14
N LEU A 560 3.12 -3.90 12.24
CA LEU A 560 4.02 -5.06 12.18
C LEU A 560 3.76 -6.04 13.34
N ARG A 561 3.51 -5.54 14.55
CA ARG A 561 3.09 -6.38 15.71
C ARG A 561 1.75 -7.07 15.47
N ALA A 562 0.80 -6.38 14.84
CA ALA A 562 -0.49 -6.97 14.52
C ALA A 562 -0.36 -8.15 13.54
N MET A 563 0.58 -8.09 12.61
CA MET A 563 0.83 -9.14 11.62
C MET A 563 1.49 -10.40 12.20
N THR A 564 2.20 -10.28 13.33
CA THR A 564 2.82 -11.40 14.04
C THR A 564 2.02 -11.84 15.26
N ALA A 565 0.92 -11.16 15.58
CA ALA A 565 0.13 -11.44 16.76
C ALA A 565 -0.39 -12.89 16.75
N PRO A 566 -0.34 -13.61 17.88
CA PRO A 566 -0.78 -14.99 17.97
C PRO A 566 -2.31 -15.12 17.90
N THR A 567 -3.05 -14.06 18.25
CA THR A 567 -4.52 -14.05 18.30
C THR A 567 -5.11 -12.88 17.54
N VAL A 568 -6.35 -13.04 17.05
CA VAL A 568 -7.07 -11.98 16.33
C VAL A 568 -7.32 -10.77 17.24
N ASP A 569 -7.63 -11.00 18.51
CA ASP A 569 -7.94 -9.92 19.46
C ASP A 569 -6.69 -9.09 19.79
N GLU A 570 -5.52 -9.73 19.91
CA GLU A 570 -4.24 -9.02 20.03
C GLU A 570 -3.90 -8.23 18.76
N ALA A 571 -4.11 -8.83 17.59
CA ALA A 571 -3.92 -8.13 16.31
C ALA A 571 -4.79 -6.86 16.24
N LEU A 572 -6.08 -6.98 16.58
CA LEU A 572 -7.00 -5.84 16.65
C LEU A 572 -6.55 -4.77 17.65
N ALA A 573 -6.10 -5.17 18.84
CA ALA A 573 -5.61 -4.23 19.86
C ALA A 573 -4.37 -3.44 19.39
N TRP A 574 -3.45 -4.09 18.67
CA TRP A 574 -2.32 -3.41 18.06
C TRP A 574 -2.74 -2.45 16.94
N LEU A 575 -3.68 -2.87 16.09
CA LEU A 575 -4.23 -2.00 15.03
C LEU A 575 -4.97 -0.80 15.59
N ASP A 576 -5.69 -0.95 16.70
CA ASP A 576 -6.35 0.15 17.41
C ASP A 576 -5.32 1.18 17.92
N ARG A 577 -4.19 0.73 18.46
CA ARG A 577 -3.09 1.63 18.85
C ARG A 577 -2.46 2.33 17.65
N ALA A 578 -2.27 1.63 16.54
CA ALA A 578 -1.75 2.21 15.31
C ALA A 578 -2.66 3.35 14.79
N ILE A 579 -3.98 3.10 14.75
CA ILE A 579 -4.98 4.06 14.28
C ILE A 579 -5.18 5.21 15.29
N GLY A 580 -4.99 4.95 16.59
CA GLY A 580 -4.98 5.99 17.61
C GLY A 580 -3.82 6.97 17.46
N LEU A 581 -2.65 6.50 17.02
CA LEU A 581 -1.49 7.36 16.72
C LEU A 581 -1.64 8.11 15.39
N ASP A 582 -2.07 7.41 14.34
CA ASP A 582 -2.34 8.01 13.02
C ASP A 582 -3.70 7.52 12.49
N PRO A 583 -4.76 8.33 12.66
CA PRO A 583 -6.09 8.01 12.15
C PRO A 583 -6.18 7.87 10.62
N SER A 584 -5.18 8.37 9.89
CA SER A 584 -5.08 8.29 8.43
C SER A 584 -4.22 7.11 7.93
N HIS A 585 -3.73 6.26 8.84
CA HIS A 585 -2.83 5.16 8.52
C HIS A 585 -3.54 4.04 7.74
N HIS A 586 -3.45 4.11 6.40
CA HIS A 586 -4.16 3.21 5.49
C HIS A 586 -3.89 1.71 5.71
N PRO A 587 -2.64 1.23 5.86
CA PRO A 587 -2.38 -0.20 6.10
C PRO A 587 -3.06 -0.75 7.37
N ALA A 588 -3.12 0.04 8.43
CA ALA A 588 -3.75 -0.36 9.69
C ALA A 588 -5.27 -0.53 9.52
N ARG A 589 -5.92 0.45 8.88
CA ARG A 589 -7.36 0.39 8.58
C ARG A 589 -7.70 -0.73 7.60
N LYS A 590 -6.87 -0.95 6.57
CA LYS A 590 -7.01 -2.08 5.65
C LYS A 590 -6.98 -3.40 6.42
N ALA A 591 -5.98 -3.58 7.29
CA ALA A 591 -5.84 -4.79 8.08
C ALA A 591 -7.04 -5.04 9.01
N ARG A 592 -7.48 -3.99 9.72
CA ARG A 592 -8.60 -4.09 10.65
C ARG A 592 -9.93 -4.37 9.93
N ALA A 593 -10.18 -3.71 8.79
CA ALA A 593 -11.36 -3.95 7.97
C ALA A 593 -11.41 -5.40 7.42
N LEU A 594 -10.28 -5.93 6.97
CA LEU A 594 -10.20 -7.31 6.49
C LEU A 594 -10.38 -8.33 7.62
N ILE A 595 -9.82 -8.07 8.81
CA ILE A 595 -10.08 -8.91 9.99
C ILE A 595 -11.58 -8.91 10.34
N TYR A 596 -12.23 -7.75 10.34
CA TYR A 596 -13.67 -7.67 10.59
C TYR A 596 -14.50 -8.38 9.51
N TYR A 597 -14.12 -8.25 8.24
CA TYR A 597 -14.72 -9.03 7.14
C TYR A 597 -14.61 -10.53 7.39
N CYS A 598 -13.43 -11.01 7.84
CA CYS A 598 -13.18 -12.42 8.14
C CYS A 598 -13.97 -12.91 9.37
N ARG A 599 -14.18 -12.06 10.37
CA ARG A 599 -15.04 -12.37 11.54
C ARG A 599 -16.54 -12.19 11.26
N ALA A 600 -16.91 -11.79 10.04
CA ALA A 600 -18.26 -11.37 9.67
C ALA A 600 -18.84 -10.29 10.61
N GLU A 601 -17.96 -9.41 11.11
CA GLU A 601 -18.26 -8.23 11.93
C GLU A 601 -18.36 -6.99 11.03
N ASP A 602 -19.13 -7.07 9.93
CA ASP A 602 -19.17 -6.04 8.88
C ASP A 602 -19.58 -4.65 9.41
N ASP A 603 -20.40 -4.59 10.47
CA ASP A 603 -20.80 -3.35 11.15
C ASP A 603 -19.62 -2.63 11.85
N ARG A 604 -18.59 -3.36 12.27
CA ARG A 604 -17.39 -2.75 12.86
C ARG A 604 -16.43 -2.23 11.80
N ALA A 605 -16.53 -2.75 10.57
CA ALA A 605 -15.69 -2.33 9.46
C ALA A 605 -16.14 -1.00 8.81
N VAL A 606 -17.35 -0.48 9.10
CA VAL A 606 -17.92 0.70 8.41
C VAL A 606 -16.96 1.88 8.37
N GLU A 607 -16.39 2.24 9.52
CA GLU A 607 -15.51 3.41 9.63
C GLU A 607 -14.22 3.20 8.83
N ASP A 608 -13.63 2.01 8.93
CA ASP A 608 -12.40 1.68 8.22
C ASP A 608 -12.63 1.64 6.72
N VAL A 609 -13.72 1.02 6.26
CA VAL A 609 -14.09 0.97 4.84
C VAL A 609 -14.34 2.36 4.28
N ALA A 610 -15.03 3.24 5.03
CA ALA A 610 -15.23 4.63 4.63
C ALA A 610 -13.89 5.38 4.52
N ALA A 611 -12.99 5.18 5.48
CA ALA A 611 -11.66 5.78 5.46
C ALA A 611 -10.78 5.24 4.31
N LEU A 612 -10.85 3.95 3.98
CA LEU A 612 -10.14 3.37 2.82
C LEU A 612 -10.54 4.08 1.52
N ILE A 613 -11.84 4.33 1.32
CA ILE A 613 -12.35 5.06 0.16
C ILE A 613 -11.91 6.54 0.19
N ALA A 614 -11.99 7.20 1.35
CA ALA A 614 -11.63 8.62 1.48
C ALA A 614 -10.13 8.86 1.24
N LEU A 615 -9.27 7.99 1.77
CA LEU A 615 -7.81 8.10 1.64
C LEU A 615 -7.33 7.72 0.24
N ARG A 616 -7.97 6.71 -0.40
CA ARG A 616 -7.59 6.21 -1.72
C ARG A 616 -8.83 5.96 -2.61
N PRO A 617 -9.48 7.02 -3.14
CA PRO A 617 -10.75 6.90 -3.86
C PRO A 617 -10.67 6.19 -5.21
N LYS A 618 -9.46 5.91 -5.70
CA LYS A 618 -9.19 5.15 -6.92
C LYS A 618 -8.85 3.68 -6.68
N ASN A 619 -8.80 3.22 -5.43
CA ASN A 619 -8.54 1.82 -5.11
C ASN A 619 -9.86 1.03 -5.04
N TYR A 620 -9.93 -0.13 -5.70
CA TYR A 620 -11.16 -0.94 -5.78
C TYR A 620 -11.59 -1.53 -4.43
N LEU A 621 -10.64 -1.87 -3.54
CA LEU A 621 -10.88 -2.69 -2.35
C LEU A 621 -11.85 -2.03 -1.37
N GLY A 622 -11.76 -0.72 -1.18
CA GLY A 622 -12.67 0.02 -0.32
C GLY A 622 -14.13 -0.10 -0.80
N TYR A 623 -14.37 0.01 -2.10
CA TYR A 623 -15.70 -0.17 -2.69
C TYR A 623 -16.15 -1.63 -2.62
N ALA A 624 -15.25 -2.59 -2.87
CA ALA A 624 -15.57 -4.01 -2.77
C ALA A 624 -16.01 -4.41 -1.34
N LEU A 625 -15.29 -3.95 -0.31
CA LEU A 625 -15.65 -4.20 1.10
C LEU A 625 -16.96 -3.50 1.48
N ARG A 626 -17.20 -2.28 0.99
CA ARG A 626 -18.47 -1.58 1.24
C ARG A 626 -19.65 -2.26 0.57
N ALA A 627 -19.45 -2.79 -0.64
CA ALA A 627 -20.46 -3.55 -1.36
C ALA A 627 -20.87 -4.81 -0.57
N VAL A 628 -19.89 -5.53 -0.02
CA VAL A 628 -20.14 -6.66 0.89
C VAL A 628 -20.97 -6.21 2.09
N GLN A 629 -20.54 -5.15 2.78
CA GLN A 629 -21.24 -4.64 3.96
C GLN A 629 -22.71 -4.28 3.64
N ARG A 630 -22.95 -3.61 2.51
CA ARG A 630 -24.30 -3.28 2.02
C ARG A 630 -25.11 -4.53 1.67
N ARG A 631 -24.49 -5.53 1.05
CA ARG A 631 -25.12 -6.83 0.76
C ARG A 631 -25.57 -7.54 2.03
N GLU A 632 -24.75 -7.55 3.08
CA GLU A 632 -25.12 -8.13 4.37
C GLU A 632 -26.20 -7.34 5.11
N SER A 633 -26.24 -6.02 4.88
CA SER A 633 -27.28 -5.13 5.42
C SER A 633 -28.58 -5.18 4.60
N GLY A 634 -28.67 -6.02 3.57
CA GLY A 634 -29.84 -6.13 2.68
C GLY A 634 -29.97 -5.01 1.63
N GLN A 635 -29.01 -4.09 1.54
CA GLN A 635 -28.99 -2.99 0.57
C GLN A 635 -28.42 -3.46 -0.79
N LEU A 636 -29.06 -4.44 -1.41
CA LEU A 636 -28.52 -5.16 -2.59
C LEU A 636 -28.23 -4.25 -3.78
N GLU A 637 -29.12 -3.29 -4.10
CA GLU A 637 -28.90 -2.35 -5.23
C GLU A 637 -27.68 -1.44 -4.99
N ALA A 638 -27.53 -0.94 -3.75
CA ALA A 638 -26.39 -0.11 -3.39
C ALA A 638 -25.08 -0.90 -3.32
N ALA A 639 -25.15 -2.21 -3.07
CA ALA A 639 -24.01 -3.11 -3.16
C ALA A 639 -23.58 -3.30 -4.62
N LEU A 640 -24.52 -3.52 -5.55
CA LEU A 640 -24.23 -3.66 -6.98
C LEU A 640 -23.56 -2.41 -7.56
N LEU A 641 -24.04 -1.21 -7.20
CA LEU A 641 -23.39 0.04 -7.61
C LEU A 641 -21.95 0.16 -7.10
N ASP A 642 -21.69 -0.27 -5.86
CA ASP A 642 -20.32 -0.29 -5.33
C ASP A 642 -19.46 -1.35 -6.02
N HIS A 643 -20.02 -2.49 -6.40
CA HIS A 643 -19.31 -3.50 -7.19
C HIS A 643 -18.97 -3.00 -8.59
N GLU A 644 -19.89 -2.37 -9.31
CA GLU A 644 -19.62 -1.74 -10.61
C GLU A 644 -18.52 -0.69 -10.49
N ARG A 645 -18.55 0.11 -9.41
CA ARG A 645 -17.51 1.08 -9.13
C ARG A 645 -16.17 0.40 -8.86
N ALA A 646 -16.13 -0.64 -8.04
CA ALA A 646 -14.92 -1.42 -7.79
C ALA A 646 -14.36 -2.00 -9.09
N LEU A 647 -15.21 -2.61 -9.93
CA LEU A 647 -14.83 -3.21 -11.21
C LEU A 647 -14.22 -2.17 -12.17
N SER A 648 -14.75 -0.95 -12.20
CA SER A 648 -14.20 0.15 -13.01
C SER A 648 -12.81 0.63 -12.57
N LEU A 649 -12.38 0.25 -11.36
CA LEU A 649 -11.11 0.63 -10.74
C LEU A 649 -10.10 -0.53 -10.69
N CYS A 650 -10.51 -1.75 -11.02
CA CYS A 650 -9.60 -2.90 -11.06
C CYS A 650 -8.60 -2.77 -12.20
N GLU A 651 -7.32 -3.02 -11.91
CA GLU A 651 -6.24 -2.99 -12.89
C GLU A 651 -5.83 -4.40 -13.33
N ASP A 652 -5.98 -5.40 -12.45
CA ASP A 652 -5.54 -6.79 -12.68
C ASP A 652 -6.72 -7.78 -12.86
N PRO A 653 -6.55 -8.91 -13.60
CA PRO A 653 -7.56 -9.97 -13.68
C PRO A 653 -7.96 -10.59 -12.34
N SER A 654 -7.06 -10.65 -11.35
CA SER A 654 -7.39 -11.20 -10.02
C SER A 654 -8.38 -10.31 -9.28
N GLU A 655 -8.13 -9.01 -9.24
CA GLU A 655 -9.05 -8.03 -8.65
C GLU A 655 -10.43 -8.05 -9.32
N ARG A 656 -10.46 -8.22 -10.65
CA ARG A 656 -11.72 -8.36 -11.39
C ARG A 656 -12.47 -9.63 -11.03
N ALA A 657 -11.77 -10.75 -10.89
CA ALA A 657 -12.39 -11.97 -10.40
C ALA A 657 -12.92 -11.79 -8.97
N ASP A 658 -12.22 -11.06 -8.11
CA ASP A 658 -12.70 -10.75 -6.77
C ASP A 658 -14.02 -10.00 -6.78
N VAL A 659 -14.14 -9.01 -7.65
CA VAL A 659 -15.38 -8.24 -7.78
C VAL A 659 -16.49 -9.10 -8.40
N TYR A 660 -16.22 -9.88 -9.46
CA TYR A 660 -17.24 -10.75 -10.05
C TYR A 660 -17.71 -11.85 -9.09
N ASP A 661 -16.84 -12.39 -8.23
CA ASP A 661 -17.19 -13.36 -7.18
C ASP A 661 -18.20 -12.75 -6.19
N GLN A 662 -17.97 -11.51 -5.79
CA GLN A 662 -18.87 -10.80 -4.88
C GLN A 662 -20.16 -10.33 -5.57
N MET A 663 -20.09 -9.93 -6.85
CA MET A 663 -21.28 -9.63 -7.66
C MET A 663 -22.16 -10.85 -7.82
N TYR A 664 -21.57 -12.00 -8.15
CA TYR A 664 -22.26 -13.28 -8.22
C TYR A 664 -23.01 -13.56 -6.90
N ALA A 665 -22.33 -13.44 -5.76
CA ALA A 665 -22.96 -13.62 -4.44
C ALA A 665 -24.08 -12.60 -4.17
N THR A 666 -23.96 -11.36 -4.66
CA THR A 666 -24.99 -10.31 -4.55
C THR A 666 -26.22 -10.64 -5.41
N HIS A 667 -26.03 -11.04 -6.67
CA HIS A 667 -27.12 -11.44 -7.57
C HIS A 667 -27.80 -12.72 -7.09
N VAL A 668 -27.05 -13.65 -6.49
CA VAL A 668 -27.63 -14.83 -5.81
C VAL A 668 -28.60 -14.40 -4.71
N ARG A 669 -28.21 -13.48 -3.82
CA ARG A 669 -29.11 -12.95 -2.77
C ARG A 669 -30.30 -12.18 -3.32
N ARG A 670 -30.11 -11.50 -4.46
CA ARG A 670 -31.18 -10.81 -5.20
C ARG A 670 -32.15 -11.78 -5.88
N LYS A 671 -31.82 -13.07 -5.96
CA LYS A 671 -32.54 -14.11 -6.72
C LYS A 671 -32.65 -13.77 -8.21
N ASP A 672 -31.56 -13.26 -8.77
CA ASP A 672 -31.43 -12.90 -10.18
C ASP A 672 -30.48 -13.88 -10.90
N PRO A 673 -30.99 -15.04 -11.35
CA PRO A 673 -30.14 -16.09 -11.91
C PRO A 673 -29.53 -15.71 -13.27
N ALA A 674 -30.12 -14.77 -14.00
CA ALA A 674 -29.61 -14.34 -15.30
C ALA A 674 -28.32 -13.52 -15.14
N SER A 675 -28.31 -12.52 -14.25
CA SER A 675 -27.10 -11.75 -13.96
C SER A 675 -26.05 -12.58 -13.22
N ALA A 676 -26.45 -13.42 -12.26
CA ALA A 676 -25.52 -14.35 -11.61
C ALA A 676 -24.84 -15.29 -12.61
N LEU A 677 -25.57 -15.77 -13.64
CA LEU A 677 -24.97 -16.57 -14.72
C LEU A 677 -23.91 -15.79 -15.51
N GLN A 678 -24.14 -14.50 -15.76
CA GLN A 678 -23.19 -13.65 -16.46
C GLN A 678 -21.90 -13.49 -15.64
N ASP A 679 -22.01 -13.21 -14.34
CA ASP A 679 -20.85 -13.09 -13.46
C ASP A 679 -20.07 -14.42 -13.37
N ALA A 680 -20.78 -15.55 -13.23
CA ALA A 680 -20.16 -16.88 -13.22
C ALA A 680 -19.39 -17.17 -14.52
N ARG A 681 -19.93 -16.77 -15.68
CA ARG A 681 -19.24 -16.91 -16.97
C ARG A 681 -17.99 -16.02 -17.04
N ARG A 682 -18.07 -14.77 -16.57
CA ARG A 682 -16.90 -13.88 -16.51
C ARG A 682 -15.80 -14.43 -15.61
N LEU A 683 -16.15 -15.00 -14.46
CA LEU A 683 -15.19 -15.69 -13.59
C LEU A 683 -14.51 -16.87 -14.30
N ALA A 684 -15.31 -17.72 -14.95
CA ALA A 684 -14.83 -18.86 -15.72
C ALA A 684 -13.92 -18.47 -16.90
N GLU A 685 -14.15 -17.29 -17.51
CA GLU A 685 -13.29 -16.73 -18.56
C GLU A 685 -11.95 -16.24 -18.00
N LEU A 686 -11.95 -15.61 -16.83
CA LEU A 686 -10.73 -15.06 -16.20
C LEU A 686 -9.82 -16.15 -15.62
N TYR A 687 -10.41 -17.21 -15.06
CA TYR A 687 -9.69 -18.32 -14.43
C TYR A 687 -10.22 -19.66 -14.96
N PRO A 688 -9.87 -20.04 -16.20
CA PRO A 688 -10.39 -21.24 -16.83
C PRO A 688 -9.97 -22.53 -16.11
N GLU A 689 -8.85 -22.51 -15.42
CA GLU A 689 -8.35 -23.58 -14.54
C GLU A 689 -9.09 -23.70 -13.19
N GLN A 690 -9.80 -22.66 -12.72
CA GLN A 690 -10.60 -22.72 -11.50
C GLN A 690 -12.00 -23.27 -11.79
N LEU A 691 -12.12 -24.58 -11.61
CA LEU A 691 -13.31 -25.35 -11.96
C LEU A 691 -14.53 -25.04 -11.08
N ASP A 692 -14.33 -24.56 -9.84
CA ASP A 692 -15.40 -24.07 -8.96
C ASP A 692 -16.12 -22.85 -9.56
N TYR A 693 -15.40 -21.95 -10.23
CA TYR A 693 -16.02 -20.81 -10.91
C TYR A 693 -16.88 -21.22 -12.09
N ARG A 694 -16.43 -22.19 -12.88
CA ARG A 694 -17.21 -22.76 -13.99
C ARG A 694 -18.50 -23.41 -13.49
N ALA A 695 -18.40 -24.14 -12.39
CA ALA A 695 -19.52 -24.90 -11.86
C ALA A 695 -20.63 -24.04 -11.26
N ARG A 696 -20.37 -22.78 -10.89
CA ARG A 696 -21.42 -21.83 -10.48
C ARG A 696 -22.46 -21.58 -11.55
N ALA A 697 -22.05 -21.64 -12.83
CA ALA A 697 -22.94 -21.47 -13.97
C ALA A 697 -24.02 -22.57 -14.01
N ILE A 698 -23.70 -23.80 -13.57
CA ILE A 698 -24.62 -24.94 -13.52
C ILE A 698 -25.87 -24.58 -12.72
N PHE A 699 -25.72 -23.95 -11.56
CA PHE A 699 -26.86 -23.65 -10.68
C PHE A 699 -27.72 -22.50 -11.19
N CYS A 700 -27.10 -21.49 -11.80
CA CYS A 700 -27.85 -20.42 -12.43
C CYS A 700 -28.65 -20.94 -13.64
N LEU A 701 -28.04 -21.81 -14.45
CA LEU A 701 -28.74 -22.50 -15.55
C LEU A 701 -29.86 -23.41 -15.04
N LEU A 702 -29.66 -24.09 -13.91
CA LEU A 702 -30.69 -24.91 -13.28
C LEU A 702 -31.88 -24.07 -12.82
N ALA A 703 -31.65 -22.92 -12.19
CA ALA A 703 -32.71 -21.99 -11.80
C ALA A 703 -33.42 -21.33 -13.00
N LEU A 704 -32.74 -21.23 -14.14
CA LEU A 704 -33.32 -20.80 -15.41
C LEU A 704 -33.99 -21.96 -16.18
N GLU A 705 -34.06 -23.15 -15.60
CA GLU A 705 -34.66 -24.37 -16.19
C GLU A 705 -34.00 -24.78 -17.54
N GLN A 706 -32.73 -24.42 -17.75
CA GLN A 706 -31.96 -24.75 -18.96
C GLN A 706 -31.22 -26.09 -18.81
N TYR A 707 -31.99 -27.18 -18.65
CA TYR A 707 -31.46 -28.49 -18.27
C TYR A 707 -30.44 -29.10 -19.26
N SER A 708 -30.59 -28.85 -20.56
CA SER A 708 -29.63 -29.34 -21.56
C SER A 708 -28.25 -28.67 -21.43
N GLU A 709 -28.25 -27.38 -21.09
CA GLU A 709 -27.02 -26.61 -20.86
C GLU A 709 -26.40 -26.96 -19.50
N VAL A 710 -27.21 -27.25 -18.47
CA VAL A 710 -26.73 -27.83 -17.20
C VAL A 710 -25.92 -29.09 -17.44
N GLN A 711 -26.43 -30.03 -18.24
CA GLN A 711 -25.69 -31.26 -18.55
C GLN A 711 -24.42 -31.00 -19.36
N ARG A 712 -24.45 -30.07 -20.32
CA ARG A 712 -23.28 -29.68 -21.11
C ARG A 712 -22.18 -29.11 -20.22
N GLN A 713 -22.53 -28.14 -19.37
CA GLN A 713 -21.59 -27.50 -18.45
C GLN A 713 -21.06 -28.50 -17.44
N TYR A 714 -21.92 -29.31 -16.81
CA TYR A 714 -21.49 -30.37 -15.89
C TYR A 714 -20.47 -31.31 -16.53
N ARG A 715 -20.73 -31.81 -17.74
CA ARG A 715 -19.77 -32.64 -18.47
C ARG A 715 -18.47 -31.91 -18.73
N ALA A 716 -18.52 -30.64 -19.18
CA ALA A 716 -17.33 -29.86 -19.45
C ALA A 716 -16.44 -29.66 -18.20
N VAL A 717 -17.03 -29.44 -17.02
CA VAL A 717 -16.25 -29.28 -15.79
C VAL A 717 -15.67 -30.61 -15.31
N VAL A 718 -16.46 -31.67 -15.35
CA VAL A 718 -16.02 -33.04 -14.99
C VAL A 718 -14.91 -33.54 -15.94
N GLN A 719 -14.95 -33.17 -17.22
CA GLN A 719 -13.95 -33.51 -18.24
C GLN A 719 -12.65 -32.69 -18.19
N THR A 720 -12.48 -31.77 -17.24
CA THR A 720 -11.28 -30.91 -17.20
C THR A 720 -10.27 -31.29 -16.11
N SER A 721 -10.64 -32.16 -15.16
CA SER A 721 -9.70 -32.70 -14.18
C SER A 721 -10.29 -33.91 -13.45
N SER A 722 -9.52 -34.99 -13.37
CA SER A 722 -9.91 -36.20 -12.62
C SER A 722 -9.90 -36.05 -11.10
N ALA A 723 -9.18 -35.07 -10.57
CA ALA A 723 -9.24 -34.70 -9.15
C ALA A 723 -10.54 -33.96 -8.81
N TRP A 724 -11.27 -33.46 -9.82
CA TRP A 724 -12.42 -32.62 -9.59
C TRP A 724 -13.65 -33.40 -9.16
N ASP A 725 -13.97 -34.59 -9.69
CA ASP A 725 -15.25 -35.28 -9.40
C ASP A 725 -15.54 -35.47 -7.88
N GLN A 726 -14.53 -35.85 -7.08
CA GLN A 726 -14.67 -35.95 -5.61
C GLN A 726 -15.01 -34.60 -4.94
N TRP A 727 -14.25 -33.58 -5.29
CA TRP A 727 -14.37 -32.24 -4.72
C TRP A 727 -15.61 -31.52 -5.25
N ALA A 728 -15.94 -31.74 -6.52
CA ALA A 728 -17.07 -31.23 -7.26
C ALA A 728 -18.37 -31.64 -6.63
N ARG A 729 -18.57 -32.92 -6.30
CA ARG A 729 -19.80 -33.39 -5.65
C ARG A 729 -20.00 -32.68 -4.31
N SER A 730 -18.98 -32.73 -3.46
CA SER A 730 -19.00 -32.09 -2.14
C SER A 730 -19.28 -30.58 -2.23
N TRP A 731 -18.61 -29.91 -3.17
CA TRP A 731 -18.73 -28.47 -3.40
C TRP A 731 -20.07 -28.09 -4.02
N MET A 732 -20.52 -28.82 -5.05
CA MET A 732 -21.80 -28.59 -5.71
C MET A 732 -22.94 -28.67 -4.70
N ILE A 733 -22.86 -29.62 -3.76
CA ILE A 733 -23.87 -29.76 -2.74
C ILE A 733 -23.83 -28.62 -1.71
N ALA A 734 -22.63 -28.24 -1.24
CA ALA A 734 -22.48 -27.06 -0.38
C ALA A 734 -23.07 -25.81 -1.05
N HIS A 735 -22.90 -25.68 -2.37
CA HIS A 735 -23.46 -24.60 -3.15
C HIS A 735 -24.99 -24.68 -3.25
N VAL A 736 -25.57 -25.88 -3.43
CA VAL A 736 -27.03 -26.08 -3.39
C VAL A 736 -27.59 -25.64 -2.04
N PHE A 737 -26.98 -26.04 -0.92
CA PHE A 737 -27.39 -25.62 0.43
C PHE A 737 -27.35 -24.09 0.57
N GLN A 738 -26.29 -23.46 0.08
CA GLN A 738 -26.18 -22.00 0.06
C GLN A 738 -27.33 -21.36 -0.72
N LEU A 739 -27.66 -21.86 -1.92
CA LEU A 739 -28.73 -21.29 -2.74
C LEU A 739 -30.11 -21.50 -2.12
N LEU A 740 -30.40 -22.68 -1.57
CA LEU A 740 -31.64 -22.97 -0.85
C LEU A 740 -31.80 -22.06 0.37
N ARG A 741 -30.72 -21.79 1.13
CA ARG A 741 -30.70 -20.84 2.24
C ARG A 741 -31.06 -19.42 1.83
N GLU A 742 -30.60 -18.98 0.65
CA GLU A 742 -30.97 -17.69 0.09
C GLU A 742 -32.40 -17.72 -0.51
N GLY A 743 -33.11 -18.84 -0.41
CA GLY A 743 -34.50 -19.03 -0.80
C GLY A 743 -34.71 -19.28 -2.28
N TRP A 744 -33.72 -19.89 -2.96
CA TRP A 744 -33.88 -20.39 -4.33
C TRP A 744 -34.74 -21.65 -4.34
N VAL A 745 -35.46 -21.85 -5.43
CA VAL A 745 -36.27 -23.06 -5.66
C VAL A 745 -35.82 -23.67 -6.98
N PHE A 746 -35.57 -24.98 -6.97
CA PHE A 746 -35.19 -25.72 -8.17
C PHE A 746 -36.31 -26.69 -8.54
N ASN A 747 -36.79 -26.57 -9.77
CA ASN A 747 -37.74 -27.52 -10.33
C ASN A 747 -36.97 -28.52 -11.19
N ILE A 748 -36.87 -29.78 -10.75
CA ILE A 748 -36.21 -30.85 -11.51
C ILE A 748 -37.29 -31.81 -12.02
N PRO A 749 -37.54 -31.87 -13.35
CA PRO A 749 -38.53 -32.77 -13.92
C PRO A 749 -38.25 -34.24 -13.58
N PRO A 750 -39.28 -35.05 -13.24
CA PRO A 750 -39.10 -36.47 -12.90
C PRO A 750 -38.37 -37.29 -13.96
N GLU A 751 -38.49 -36.92 -15.24
CA GLU A 751 -37.88 -37.63 -16.37
C GLU A 751 -36.35 -37.49 -16.41
N ILE A 752 -35.80 -36.44 -15.79
CA ILE A 752 -34.37 -36.18 -15.72
C ILE A 752 -33.81 -36.25 -14.30
N ALA A 753 -34.68 -36.29 -13.28
CA ALA A 753 -34.31 -36.29 -11.87
C ALA A 753 -33.34 -37.40 -11.50
N ALA A 754 -33.36 -38.51 -12.22
CA ALA A 754 -32.48 -39.64 -11.96
C ALA A 754 -31.15 -39.60 -12.75
N LYS A 755 -30.96 -38.62 -13.66
CA LYS A 755 -29.73 -38.43 -14.45
C LYS A 755 -28.72 -37.54 -13.71
N ALA A 756 -27.43 -37.69 -14.00
CA ALA A 756 -26.42 -36.74 -13.51
C ALA A 756 -26.50 -35.37 -14.23
N PRO A 757 -26.25 -34.23 -13.54
CA PRO A 757 -26.02 -34.09 -12.09
C PRO A 757 -27.30 -34.00 -11.25
N PHE A 758 -28.48 -34.01 -11.88
CA PHE A 758 -29.78 -33.76 -11.23
C PHE A 758 -30.09 -34.69 -10.06
N ALA A 759 -29.70 -35.96 -10.14
CA ALA A 759 -29.90 -36.91 -9.04
C ALA A 759 -29.14 -36.50 -7.77
N ALA A 760 -27.92 -35.99 -7.89
CA ALA A 760 -27.12 -35.53 -6.75
C ALA A 760 -27.70 -34.22 -6.18
N ILE A 761 -28.14 -33.31 -7.05
CA ILE A 761 -28.77 -32.05 -6.67
C ILE A 761 -30.11 -32.30 -5.97
N GLY A 762 -30.94 -33.21 -6.48
CA GLY A 762 -32.20 -33.61 -5.85
C GLY A 762 -32.00 -34.18 -4.44
N ARG A 763 -31.01 -35.08 -4.26
CA ARG A 763 -30.67 -35.60 -2.92
C ARG A 763 -30.20 -34.50 -1.96
N ALA A 764 -29.49 -33.49 -2.46
CA ALA A 764 -29.07 -32.35 -1.66
C ALA A 764 -30.27 -31.50 -1.21
N ILE A 765 -31.24 -31.26 -2.11
CA ILE A 765 -32.49 -30.55 -1.81
C ILE A 765 -33.29 -31.32 -0.74
N ASP A 766 -33.53 -32.62 -0.95
CA ASP A 766 -34.27 -33.46 0.01
C ASP A 766 -33.60 -33.47 1.39
N CYS A 767 -32.28 -33.47 1.44
CA CYS A 767 -31.51 -33.38 2.67
C CYS A 767 -31.70 -32.03 3.38
N TYR A 768 -31.55 -30.94 2.64
CA TYR A 768 -31.74 -29.59 3.18
C TYR A 768 -33.13 -29.43 3.78
N ASP A 769 -34.17 -29.83 3.04
CA ASP A 769 -35.56 -29.78 3.49
C ASP A 769 -35.82 -30.69 4.70
N SER A 770 -35.11 -31.82 4.79
CA SER A 770 -35.16 -32.69 5.98
C SER A 770 -34.51 -32.03 7.18
N LEU A 771 -33.35 -31.40 7.02
CA LEU A 771 -32.63 -30.71 8.09
C LEU A 771 -33.42 -29.49 8.58
N GLU A 772 -33.95 -28.66 7.68
CA GLU A 772 -34.75 -27.49 8.02
C GLU A 772 -35.99 -27.85 8.86
N ARG A 773 -36.59 -29.02 8.62
CA ARG A 773 -37.75 -29.50 9.38
C ARG A 773 -37.44 -30.03 10.77
N HIS A 774 -36.24 -30.57 11.00
CA HIS A 774 -35.93 -31.37 12.19
C HIS A 774 -34.72 -30.87 12.99
N ALA A 775 -34.01 -29.87 12.49
CA ALA A 775 -32.78 -29.34 13.07
C ALA A 775 -32.78 -27.81 13.05
N VAL A 776 -32.07 -27.22 14.00
CA VAL A 776 -31.79 -25.77 14.03
C VAL A 776 -30.41 -25.54 13.43
N ARG A 777 -30.33 -24.73 12.38
CA ARG A 777 -29.04 -24.31 11.82
C ARG A 777 -28.34 -23.36 12.79
N VAL A 778 -27.07 -23.62 13.08
CA VAL A 778 -26.24 -22.66 13.83
C VAL A 778 -25.96 -21.46 12.91
N PRO A 779 -26.21 -20.21 13.33
CA PRO A 779 -26.14 -19.03 12.46
C PRO A 779 -24.70 -18.55 12.23
N VAL A 780 -23.80 -19.45 11.82
CA VAL A 780 -22.41 -19.10 11.58
C VAL A 780 -22.23 -18.51 10.19
N LYS A 781 -21.60 -17.32 10.10
CA LYS A 781 -21.43 -16.58 8.85
C LYS A 781 -20.12 -16.96 8.15
N ARG A 782 -20.17 -17.18 6.83
CA ARG A 782 -19.03 -17.23 5.89
C ARG A 782 -17.94 -18.28 6.13
N GLU A 783 -18.23 -19.37 6.83
CA GLU A 783 -17.21 -20.38 7.16
C GLU A 783 -17.72 -21.79 6.89
N GLY A 784 -16.84 -22.64 6.35
CA GLY A 784 -17.07 -24.07 6.29
C GLY A 784 -16.53 -24.73 7.55
N PHE A 785 -17.36 -25.53 8.23
CA PHE A 785 -16.98 -26.13 9.50
C PHE A 785 -16.64 -27.61 9.39
N LEU A 786 -15.69 -28.04 10.21
CA LEU A 786 -15.61 -29.39 10.75
C LEU A 786 -15.83 -29.28 12.26
N ALA A 787 -16.82 -29.95 12.82
CA ALA A 787 -17.06 -29.98 14.26
C ALA A 787 -16.29 -31.14 14.89
N TYR A 788 -15.49 -30.86 15.91
CA TYR A 788 -14.57 -31.83 16.48
C TYR A 788 -15.05 -32.40 17.81
N SER A 789 -15.53 -31.55 18.72
CA SER A 789 -15.88 -31.96 20.09
C SER A 789 -16.76 -30.91 20.76
N TRP A 790 -17.66 -31.34 21.65
CA TRP A 790 -18.49 -30.45 22.46
C TRP A 790 -17.76 -30.01 23.73
N SER A 791 -18.05 -28.79 24.20
CA SER A 791 -17.72 -28.41 25.57
C SER A 791 -18.48 -29.27 26.58
N ALA A 792 -17.93 -29.44 27.78
CA ALA A 792 -18.54 -30.27 28.83
C ALA A 792 -19.97 -29.83 29.22
N ASP A 793 -20.29 -28.54 29.09
CA ASP A 793 -21.64 -28.00 29.33
C ASP A 793 -22.59 -28.12 28.12
N GLY A 794 -22.10 -28.61 26.99
CA GLY A 794 -22.83 -28.75 25.74
C GLY A 794 -23.22 -27.43 25.07
N ARG A 795 -22.69 -26.27 25.48
CA ARG A 795 -23.09 -24.97 24.89
C ARG A 795 -22.19 -24.54 23.74
N GLN A 796 -20.99 -25.10 23.65
CA GLN A 796 -19.98 -24.72 22.69
C GLN A 796 -19.47 -25.94 21.92
N LEU A 797 -19.00 -25.70 20.71
CA LEU A 797 -18.37 -26.69 19.85
C LEU A 797 -16.97 -26.23 19.46
N LEU A 798 -16.00 -27.13 19.60
CA LEU A 798 -14.72 -27.01 18.92
C LEU A 798 -14.95 -27.28 17.45
N CYS A 799 -14.58 -26.34 16.60
CA CYS A 799 -14.68 -26.48 15.16
C CYS A 799 -13.38 -26.08 14.46
N GLY A 800 -13.03 -26.80 13.40
CA GLY A 800 -12.00 -26.41 12.47
C GLY A 800 -12.58 -25.48 11.42
N ALA A 801 -11.89 -24.38 11.16
CA ALA A 801 -12.16 -23.56 10.00
C ALA A 801 -11.54 -24.24 8.78
N LEU A 802 -12.38 -24.73 7.86
CA LEU A 802 -11.94 -24.89 6.47
C LEU A 802 -11.64 -23.46 6.02
N GLY A 803 -10.37 -23.16 5.72
CA GLY A 803 -9.86 -21.79 5.59
C GLY A 803 -10.69 -20.88 4.67
N ILE A 804 -10.38 -19.59 4.64
CA ILE A 804 -11.15 -18.64 3.82
C ILE A 804 -10.91 -18.95 2.34
N TYR A 805 -11.85 -19.67 1.72
CA TYR A 805 -11.92 -19.89 0.28
C TYR A 805 -12.80 -18.81 -0.34
N GLY A 806 -12.28 -18.13 -1.35
CA GLY A 806 -12.93 -17.01 -2.00
C GLY A 806 -11.90 -16.01 -2.53
N ALA A 807 -12.37 -15.09 -3.36
CA ALA A 807 -11.50 -14.33 -4.24
C ALA A 807 -10.59 -13.31 -3.49
N LEU A 808 -11.12 -12.65 -2.44
CA LEU A 808 -10.30 -11.83 -1.49
C LEU A 808 -9.30 -12.66 -0.65
N GLY A 809 -9.29 -13.99 -0.78
CA GLY A 809 -8.45 -14.89 -0.01
C GLY A 809 -6.95 -14.69 -0.22
N ARG A 810 -6.51 -14.05 -1.32
CA ARG A 810 -5.11 -13.58 -1.46
C ARG A 810 -4.86 -12.36 -0.59
N THR A 811 -5.68 -11.32 -0.74
CA THR A 811 -5.57 -10.08 0.05
C THR A 811 -5.64 -10.33 1.56
N ILE A 812 -6.44 -11.30 2.01
CA ILE A 812 -6.55 -11.69 3.42
C ILE A 812 -5.28 -12.40 3.89
N ARG A 813 -4.73 -13.33 3.09
CA ARG A 813 -3.48 -14.04 3.39
C ARG A 813 -2.28 -13.10 3.52
N ASP A 814 -2.23 -12.05 2.70
CA ASP A 814 -1.12 -11.09 2.72
C ASP A 814 -1.15 -10.16 3.95
N VAL A 815 -2.34 -9.93 4.50
CA VAL A 815 -2.57 -8.96 5.58
C VAL A 815 -2.45 -9.61 6.96
N VAL A 816 -2.90 -10.86 7.11
CA VAL A 816 -2.78 -11.60 8.37
C VAL A 816 -2.44 -13.08 8.11
N PRO A 817 -1.16 -13.40 7.80
CA PRO A 817 -0.72 -14.76 7.52
C PRO A 817 -1.00 -15.71 8.71
N GLY A 818 -1.33 -16.98 8.45
CA GLY A 818 -1.54 -17.97 9.51
C GLY A 818 -2.85 -17.88 10.31
N LEU A 819 -3.42 -16.67 10.50
CA LEU A 819 -4.60 -16.47 11.36
C LEU A 819 -5.92 -17.04 10.81
N PHE A 820 -6.01 -17.20 9.49
CA PHE A 820 -7.20 -17.72 8.80
C PHE A 820 -6.91 -18.92 7.87
N GLU A 821 -5.76 -19.57 8.07
CA GLU A 821 -5.38 -20.79 7.34
C GLU A 821 -6.19 -22.02 7.82
N GLY A 822 -6.32 -23.04 6.97
CA GLY A 822 -7.16 -24.25 7.18
C GLY A 822 -6.77 -25.19 8.35
N HIS A 823 -5.94 -24.69 9.27
CA HIS A 823 -5.48 -25.36 10.49
C HIS A 823 -5.98 -24.63 11.76
N ALA A 824 -6.82 -23.60 11.59
CA ALA A 824 -7.41 -22.85 12.68
C ALA A 824 -8.51 -23.64 13.40
N VAL A 825 -8.38 -23.72 14.72
CA VAL A 825 -9.37 -24.27 15.65
C VAL A 825 -10.09 -23.10 16.32
N LYS A 826 -11.42 -23.14 16.28
CA LYS A 826 -12.32 -22.16 16.87
C LYS A 826 -13.25 -22.81 17.87
N ILE A 827 -13.75 -22.01 18.80
CA ILE A 827 -14.83 -22.39 19.70
C ILE A 827 -16.06 -21.60 19.27
N VAL A 828 -17.12 -22.32 18.88
CA VAL A 828 -18.39 -21.77 18.38
C VAL A 828 -19.47 -21.97 19.44
N ASP A 829 -20.12 -20.88 19.83
CA ASP A 829 -21.33 -20.93 20.65
C ASP A 829 -22.52 -21.35 19.77
N VAL A 830 -23.21 -22.43 20.15
CA VAL A 830 -24.19 -23.07 19.26
C VAL A 830 -25.51 -22.31 19.15
N GLU A 831 -25.84 -21.46 20.13
CA GLU A 831 -27.06 -20.65 20.11
C GLU A 831 -26.86 -19.35 19.33
N SER A 832 -25.78 -18.62 19.62
CA SER A 832 -25.51 -17.33 19.02
C SER A 832 -24.74 -17.40 17.69
N GLY A 833 -24.09 -18.53 17.40
CA GLY A 833 -23.17 -18.68 16.27
C GLY A 833 -21.88 -17.88 16.40
N ARG A 834 -21.64 -17.21 17.54
CA ARG A 834 -20.40 -16.47 17.79
C ARG A 834 -19.24 -17.44 17.91
N SER A 835 -18.15 -17.17 17.21
CA SER A 835 -16.94 -17.97 17.26
C SER A 835 -15.77 -17.18 17.82
N ARG A 836 -14.84 -17.87 18.48
CA ARG A 836 -13.53 -17.33 18.87
C ARG A 836 -12.41 -18.25 18.39
N LEU A 837 -11.30 -17.67 17.92
CA LEU A 837 -10.12 -18.44 17.56
C LEU A 837 -9.41 -18.95 18.82
N LEU A 838 -9.10 -20.25 18.84
CA LEU A 838 -8.32 -20.89 19.91
C LEU A 838 -6.84 -21.00 19.51
N THR A 839 -6.56 -21.53 18.31
CA THR A 839 -5.19 -21.67 17.78
C THR A 839 -5.21 -21.82 16.25
N SER A 840 -4.16 -21.38 15.57
CA SER A 840 -3.90 -21.62 14.12
C SER A 840 -2.91 -22.77 13.86
N ASN A 841 -2.34 -23.33 14.92
CA ASN A 841 -1.29 -24.34 14.88
C ASN A 841 -1.84 -25.73 15.24
N ASN A 842 -2.65 -26.32 14.35
CA ASN A 842 -3.21 -27.66 14.55
C ASN A 842 -3.20 -28.52 13.26
N GLN A 843 -2.71 -29.75 13.36
CA GLN A 843 -2.73 -30.77 12.31
C GLN A 843 -3.59 -32.01 12.66
N GLY A 844 -4.49 -31.92 13.63
CA GLY A 844 -5.36 -33.03 14.04
C GLY A 844 -6.82 -32.66 14.30
N PHE A 845 -7.54 -33.59 14.94
CA PHE A 845 -8.90 -33.39 15.44
C PHE A 845 -8.83 -33.06 16.93
N PRO A 846 -8.90 -31.78 17.34
CA PRO A 846 -8.81 -31.39 18.74
C PRO A 846 -10.03 -31.88 19.53
N VAL A 847 -9.82 -32.30 20.78
CA VAL A 847 -10.88 -32.88 21.62
C VAL A 847 -10.88 -32.22 23.01
N TRP A 848 -12.07 -31.85 23.47
CA TRP A 848 -12.27 -31.33 24.82
C TRP A 848 -12.21 -32.46 25.85
N SER A 849 -11.57 -32.22 27.00
CA SER A 849 -11.64 -33.14 28.13
C SER A 849 -13.07 -33.21 28.68
N PRO A 850 -13.56 -34.39 29.08
CA PRO A 850 -14.90 -34.53 29.66
C PRO A 850 -15.17 -33.64 30.87
N ASP A 851 -14.16 -33.33 31.69
CA ASP A 851 -14.25 -32.41 32.83
C ASP A 851 -14.24 -30.92 32.46
N GLY A 852 -14.01 -30.61 31.18
CA GLY A 852 -14.01 -29.26 30.63
C GLY A 852 -12.71 -28.47 30.83
N ARG A 853 -11.70 -29.00 31.52
CA ARG A 853 -10.49 -28.25 31.93
C ARG A 853 -9.43 -28.10 30.84
N HIS A 854 -9.38 -29.01 29.88
CA HIS A 854 -8.31 -29.10 28.89
C HIS A 854 -8.84 -29.36 27.48
N ILE A 855 -8.08 -28.92 26.49
CA ILE A 855 -8.24 -29.27 25.07
C ILE A 855 -6.97 -29.95 24.63
N ALA A 856 -7.09 -31.16 24.10
CA ALA A 856 -5.99 -31.89 23.50
C ALA A 856 -5.98 -31.66 21.99
N LEU A 857 -4.83 -31.35 21.42
CA LEU A 857 -4.65 -31.08 19.99
C LEU A 857 -3.27 -31.54 19.51
N THR A 858 -3.11 -31.73 18.21
CA THR A 858 -1.81 -32.06 17.59
C THR A 858 -1.30 -30.83 16.84
N ASP A 859 -0.11 -30.33 17.18
CA ASP A 859 0.49 -29.19 16.49
C ASP A 859 1.05 -29.55 15.10
N ARG A 860 1.56 -28.56 14.36
CA ARG A 860 2.14 -28.78 13.01
C ARG A 860 3.39 -29.67 12.97
N ASP A 861 4.08 -29.83 14.10
CA ASP A 861 5.26 -30.68 14.23
C ASP A 861 4.89 -32.12 14.62
N GLY A 862 3.60 -32.41 14.77
CA GLY A 862 3.10 -33.72 15.20
C GLY A 862 3.23 -33.96 16.70
N ASN A 863 3.42 -32.91 17.50
CA ASN A 863 3.39 -33.01 18.96
C ASN A 863 1.95 -32.96 19.47
N LEU A 864 1.66 -33.81 20.45
CA LEU A 864 0.41 -33.81 21.20
C LEU A 864 0.52 -32.78 22.32
N CYS A 865 -0.40 -31.83 22.32
CA CYS A 865 -0.40 -30.66 23.18
C CYS A 865 -1.70 -30.53 23.97
N LEU A 866 -1.58 -30.07 25.22
CA LEU A 866 -2.69 -29.72 26.10
C LEU A 866 -2.79 -28.21 26.29
N MET A 867 -3.98 -27.65 26.13
CA MET A 867 -4.24 -26.22 26.28
C MET A 867 -5.47 -26.00 27.17
N ALA A 868 -5.53 -24.87 27.86
CA ALA A 868 -6.73 -24.44 28.57
C ALA A 868 -7.79 -23.92 27.57
N PRO A 869 -9.09 -24.14 27.79
CA PRO A 869 -10.13 -23.70 26.87
C PRO A 869 -10.15 -22.20 26.63
N ASP A 870 -9.90 -21.38 27.64
CA ASP A 870 -9.81 -19.92 27.54
C ASP A 870 -8.61 -19.43 26.71
N GLY A 871 -7.70 -20.33 26.34
CA GLY A 871 -6.48 -20.05 25.58
C GLY A 871 -5.25 -19.99 26.48
N GLY A 872 -4.05 -20.07 25.90
CA GLY A 872 -2.80 -20.02 26.65
C GLY A 872 -1.70 -20.90 26.06
N PRO A 873 -0.51 -20.94 26.69
CA PRO A 873 0.61 -21.76 26.22
C PRO A 873 0.24 -23.25 26.27
N ALA A 874 0.47 -23.94 25.16
CA ALA A 874 0.20 -25.37 25.06
C ALA A 874 1.34 -26.19 25.74
N ARG A 875 0.98 -27.16 26.58
CA ARG A 875 1.90 -28.11 27.19
C ARG A 875 2.06 -29.32 26.28
N ILE A 876 3.25 -29.55 25.75
CA ILE A 876 3.57 -30.78 24.99
C ILE A 876 3.60 -31.96 25.96
N VAL A 877 2.87 -33.03 25.64
CA VAL A 877 2.80 -34.26 26.44
C VAL A 877 3.34 -35.49 25.71
N ALA A 878 3.22 -35.56 24.38
CA ALA A 878 3.72 -36.68 23.58
C ALA A 878 3.93 -36.27 22.11
N GLN A 879 4.31 -37.22 21.25
CA GLN A 879 4.25 -37.07 19.79
C GLN A 879 3.22 -38.03 19.20
N GLY A 880 2.25 -37.48 18.46
CA GLY A 880 1.19 -38.27 17.88
C GLY A 880 -0.01 -37.46 17.37
N ARG A 881 -0.97 -38.18 16.81
CA ARG A 881 -2.19 -37.68 16.15
C ARG A 881 -3.42 -38.49 16.55
N ASP A 882 -4.60 -38.07 16.06
CA ASP A 882 -5.88 -38.75 16.29
C ASP A 882 -6.18 -38.96 17.79
N VAL A 883 -6.07 -37.87 18.57
CA VAL A 883 -6.22 -37.92 20.03
C VAL A 883 -7.67 -38.14 20.47
N GLN A 884 -7.86 -38.90 21.54
CA GLN A 884 -9.13 -39.09 22.26
C GLN A 884 -8.90 -39.11 23.77
N TRP A 885 -9.87 -38.59 24.55
CA TRP A 885 -9.84 -38.62 26.02
C TRP A 885 -10.47 -39.88 26.59
N SER A 886 -9.96 -40.37 27.72
CA SER A 886 -10.71 -41.23 28.63
C SER A 886 -11.85 -40.46 29.32
N GLN A 887 -12.91 -41.15 29.75
CA GLN A 887 -14.07 -40.50 30.38
C GLN A 887 -13.72 -39.78 31.71
N ASP A 888 -12.75 -40.29 32.45
CA ASP A 888 -12.26 -39.69 33.70
C ASP A 888 -11.35 -38.46 33.48
N SER A 889 -11.06 -38.10 32.23
CA SER A 889 -10.14 -37.02 31.85
C SER A 889 -8.68 -37.23 32.28
N GLN A 890 -8.27 -38.44 32.68
CA GLN A 890 -6.91 -38.72 33.16
C GLN A 890 -5.96 -39.22 32.07
N HIS A 891 -6.49 -39.90 31.05
CA HIS A 891 -5.68 -40.53 30.00
C HIS A 891 -6.00 -39.96 28.62
N LEU A 892 -4.96 -39.85 27.80
CA LEU A 892 -5.08 -39.58 26.37
C LEU A 892 -4.70 -40.80 25.56
N TYR A 893 -5.56 -41.18 24.64
CA TYR A 893 -5.29 -42.20 23.62
C TYR A 893 -4.94 -41.53 22.30
N PHE A 894 -3.87 -41.98 21.64
CA PHE A 894 -3.40 -41.37 20.39
C PHE A 894 -2.59 -42.35 19.54
N ARG A 895 -2.37 -42.00 18.27
CA ARG A 895 -1.48 -42.73 17.35
C ARG A 895 -0.13 -42.05 17.23
N LYS A 896 0.97 -42.81 17.25
CA LYS A 896 2.31 -42.23 17.08
C LYS A 896 2.54 -41.76 15.65
N ALA A 897 3.28 -40.67 15.48
CA ALA A 897 3.55 -40.09 14.15
C ALA A 897 4.43 -40.99 13.24
N SER A 898 5.24 -41.89 13.82
CA SER A 898 6.30 -42.64 13.14
C SER A 898 5.86 -43.89 12.34
N GLY A 899 4.63 -43.92 11.82
CA GLY A 899 4.14 -45.01 10.98
C GLY A 899 3.95 -46.35 11.69
N SER A 900 3.94 -46.40 13.03
CA SER A 900 3.44 -47.56 13.75
C SER A 900 1.90 -47.50 13.75
N ASP A 901 1.27 -48.59 13.31
CA ASP A 901 -0.17 -48.81 13.49
C ASP A 901 -0.47 -49.16 14.95
N GLY A 902 0.11 -48.46 15.92
CA GLY A 902 -0.09 -48.70 17.36
C GLY A 902 -0.95 -47.61 17.98
N LEU A 903 -1.90 -48.01 18.82
CA LEU A 903 -2.62 -47.13 19.73
C LEU A 903 -1.81 -46.99 21.02
N TYR A 904 -1.54 -45.77 21.45
CA TYR A 904 -0.79 -45.45 22.67
C TYR A 904 -1.68 -44.72 23.66
N SER A 905 -1.39 -44.90 24.95
CA SER A 905 -2.03 -44.19 26.06
C SER A 905 -0.98 -43.42 26.85
N ILE A 906 -1.37 -42.28 27.41
CA ILE A 906 -0.54 -41.47 28.30
C ILE A 906 -1.39 -40.90 29.45
N ASP A 907 -0.91 -41.02 30.69
CA ASP A 907 -1.52 -40.40 31.87
C ASP A 907 -1.07 -38.94 31.95
N ILE A 908 -2.01 -38.00 32.01
CA ILE A 908 -1.69 -36.57 31.97
C ILE A 908 -1.34 -35.96 33.34
N GLU A 909 -1.64 -36.66 34.43
CA GLU A 909 -1.37 -36.26 35.82
C GLU A 909 0.05 -36.65 36.27
N GLU A 910 0.69 -37.60 35.57
CA GLU A 910 2.08 -37.96 35.84
C GLU A 910 3.06 -36.81 35.44
N PRO A 911 4.09 -36.51 36.26
CA PRO A 911 5.03 -35.41 35.97
C PRO A 911 5.90 -35.61 34.72
N HIS A 912 6.14 -36.87 34.31
CA HIS A 912 6.95 -37.27 33.16
C HIS A 912 6.33 -38.48 32.47
N PRO A 913 5.15 -38.31 31.84
CA PRO A 913 4.38 -39.44 31.40
C PRO A 913 5.00 -40.06 30.15
N ALA A 914 5.24 -41.37 30.17
CA ALA A 914 5.78 -42.11 29.04
C ALA A 914 4.62 -42.78 28.27
N PRO A 915 4.51 -42.60 26.94
CA PRO A 915 3.50 -43.29 26.15
C PRO A 915 3.61 -44.82 26.27
N VAL A 916 2.51 -45.49 26.59
CA VAL A 916 2.42 -46.95 26.66
C VAL A 916 1.63 -47.46 25.47
N GLU A 917 2.14 -48.47 24.76
CA GLU A 917 1.41 -49.11 23.66
C GLU A 917 0.28 -49.97 24.23
N VAL A 918 -0.95 -49.71 23.77
CA VAL A 918 -2.16 -50.40 24.20
C VAL A 918 -2.46 -51.59 23.26
N MET A 919 -2.47 -51.35 21.94
CA MET A 919 -2.72 -52.39 20.94
C MET A 919 -2.37 -51.93 19.51
N HIS A 920 -2.24 -52.90 18.59
CA HIS A 920 -2.02 -52.65 17.16
C HIS A 920 -3.36 -52.45 16.40
N MET A 921 -3.48 -51.37 15.64
CA MET A 921 -4.69 -50.78 15.06
C MET A 921 -4.43 -50.00 13.75
N PRO A 922 -5.12 -50.32 12.64
CA PRO A 922 -4.87 -49.68 11.33
C PRO A 922 -5.68 -48.38 11.03
N GLY A 923 -6.69 -47.98 11.82
CA GLY A 923 -7.70 -46.96 11.42
C GLY A 923 -8.13 -45.93 12.48
N SER A 924 -9.22 -45.19 12.20
CA SER A 924 -9.89 -44.28 13.16
C SER A 924 -10.53 -45.06 14.31
N PHE A 925 -10.54 -44.50 15.52
CA PHE A 925 -10.99 -45.21 16.73
C PHE A 925 -11.72 -44.30 17.71
N VAL A 926 -12.61 -44.91 18.53
CA VAL A 926 -13.24 -44.27 19.69
C VAL A 926 -13.38 -45.28 20.84
N PRO A 927 -12.97 -44.91 22.07
CA PRO A 927 -13.21 -45.75 23.25
C PRO A 927 -14.71 -45.85 23.57
N CYS A 928 -15.19 -47.06 23.85
CA CYS A 928 -16.62 -47.39 23.98
C CYS A 928 -17.11 -47.52 25.43
N ASP A 929 -16.26 -47.72 26.45
CA ASP A 929 -16.65 -47.70 27.87
C ASP A 929 -15.44 -47.75 28.85
N GLU A 930 -15.71 -47.54 30.15
CA GLU A 930 -14.78 -47.81 31.27
C GLU A 930 -14.44 -49.30 31.44
N ARG A 931 -15.14 -50.20 30.73
CA ARG A 931 -14.99 -51.66 30.82
C ARG A 931 -13.99 -52.19 29.78
N GLY A 932 -13.40 -51.30 28.99
CA GLY A 932 -12.33 -51.60 28.08
C GLY A 932 -12.80 -52.06 26.70
N TRP A 933 -13.82 -51.48 26.07
CA TRP A 933 -14.10 -51.73 24.63
C TRP A 933 -13.74 -50.54 23.76
N MET A 934 -13.47 -50.79 22.48
CA MET A 934 -13.17 -49.77 21.49
C MET A 934 -13.83 -50.10 20.15
N ALA A 935 -14.37 -49.08 19.49
CA ALA A 935 -14.83 -49.18 18.11
C ALA A 935 -13.76 -48.61 17.18
N PHE A 936 -13.53 -49.27 16.05
CA PHE A 936 -12.66 -48.72 15.01
C PHE A 936 -13.10 -49.09 13.59
N GLY A 937 -12.73 -48.20 12.68
CA GLY A 937 -12.92 -48.36 11.26
C GLY A 937 -11.97 -49.40 10.69
N THR A 938 -12.52 -50.34 9.92
CA THR A 938 -11.75 -51.28 9.11
C THR A 938 -12.19 -51.19 7.65
N PRO A 939 -11.42 -51.77 6.72
CA PRO A 939 -11.76 -51.74 5.28
C PRO A 939 -13.06 -52.45 4.94
N THR A 940 -13.45 -53.41 5.78
CA THR A 940 -14.67 -54.20 5.60
C THR A 940 -15.83 -53.70 6.48
N GLY A 941 -15.68 -52.54 7.13
CA GLY A 941 -16.68 -51.92 8.00
C GLY A 941 -16.20 -51.67 9.42
N ILE A 942 -17.10 -51.59 10.39
CA ILE A 942 -16.77 -51.16 11.76
C ILE A 942 -16.64 -52.37 12.67
N ARG A 943 -15.58 -52.41 13.49
CA ARG A 943 -15.37 -53.47 14.49
C ARG A 943 -15.46 -52.91 15.90
N LEU A 944 -16.14 -53.63 16.77
CA LEU A 944 -16.14 -53.40 18.22
C LEU A 944 -15.28 -54.49 18.86
N VAL A 945 -14.22 -54.08 19.55
CA VAL A 945 -13.19 -54.95 20.11
C VAL A 945 -13.00 -54.67 21.60
N ASP A 946 -12.71 -55.71 22.36
CA ASP A 946 -12.34 -55.61 23.76
C ASP A 946 -10.85 -55.27 23.90
N LEU A 947 -10.52 -54.16 24.55
CA LEU A 947 -9.18 -53.61 24.80
C LEU A 947 -8.32 -54.53 25.68
N VAL A 948 -8.92 -55.29 26.61
CA VAL A 948 -8.17 -56.16 27.52
C VAL A 948 -7.84 -57.50 26.85
N SER A 949 -8.80 -58.07 26.12
CA SER A 949 -8.68 -59.42 25.53
C SER A 949 -8.36 -59.42 24.03
N GLY A 950 -8.50 -58.28 23.34
CA GLY A 950 -8.34 -58.15 21.88
C GLY A 950 -9.45 -58.80 21.05
N SER A 951 -10.50 -59.32 21.67
CA SER A 951 -11.54 -60.10 21.00
C SER A 951 -12.57 -59.24 20.25
N VAL A 952 -12.99 -59.64 19.05
CA VAL A 952 -14.04 -58.94 18.27
C VAL A 952 -15.42 -59.34 18.78
N ARG A 953 -16.16 -58.38 19.32
CA ARG A 953 -17.53 -58.57 19.86
C ARG A 953 -18.61 -58.41 18.79
N HIS A 954 -18.40 -57.46 17.87
CA HIS A 954 -19.31 -57.18 16.78
C HIS A 954 -18.56 -56.63 15.57
N HIS A 955 -19.01 -57.00 14.38
CA HIS A 955 -18.54 -56.47 13.11
C HIS A 955 -19.77 -56.04 12.32
N CYS A 956 -19.79 -54.78 11.92
CA CYS A 956 -20.81 -54.19 11.06
C CYS A 956 -20.21 -54.07 9.66
N PRO A 957 -20.57 -54.95 8.71
CA PRO A 957 -20.09 -54.86 7.34
C PRO A 957 -20.49 -53.53 6.71
N SER A 958 -19.57 -52.94 5.95
CA SER A 958 -19.83 -51.74 5.15
C SER A 958 -19.42 -52.01 3.71
N PRO A 959 -20.20 -51.58 2.70
CA PRO A 959 -19.81 -51.67 1.31
C PRO A 959 -18.64 -50.73 0.96
N TRP A 960 -18.26 -49.83 1.87
CA TRP A 960 -17.13 -48.92 1.70
C TRP A 960 -16.19 -48.92 2.92
N PRO A 961 -14.91 -48.51 2.78
CA PRO A 961 -13.90 -48.69 3.79
C PRO A 961 -14.19 -47.72 4.93
N ALA A 962 -14.36 -48.25 6.13
CA ALA A 962 -14.66 -47.45 7.31
C ALA A 962 -13.41 -46.89 7.98
N SER A 963 -12.21 -47.17 7.46
CA SER A 963 -10.91 -46.69 7.97
C SER A 963 -10.82 -45.17 8.12
N HIS A 964 -11.56 -44.43 7.28
CA HIS A 964 -11.64 -42.96 7.27
C HIS A 964 -12.95 -42.41 7.85
N TRP A 965 -13.76 -43.24 8.50
CA TRP A 965 -15.02 -42.78 9.08
C TRP A 965 -14.78 -42.16 10.44
N GLN A 966 -15.46 -41.05 10.72
CA GLN A 966 -15.53 -40.53 12.07
C GLN A 966 -16.48 -41.39 12.87
N LEU A 967 -16.03 -41.82 14.03
CA LEU A 967 -16.81 -42.52 15.03
C LEU A 967 -17.04 -41.54 16.17
N HIS A 968 -18.24 -41.57 16.76
CA HIS A 968 -18.61 -40.76 17.92
C HIS A 968 -19.56 -41.58 18.80
N ARG A 969 -19.42 -41.45 20.11
CA ARG A 969 -20.20 -42.22 21.08
C ARG A 969 -21.24 -41.33 21.73
N SER A 970 -22.43 -41.86 21.98
CA SER A 970 -23.39 -41.20 22.86
C SER A 970 -22.93 -41.24 24.33
N PRO A 971 -23.36 -40.29 25.17
CA PRO A 971 -23.04 -40.30 26.60
C PRO A 971 -23.49 -41.57 27.33
N SER A 972 -24.62 -42.14 26.91
CA SER A 972 -25.14 -43.41 27.46
C SER A 972 -24.24 -44.61 27.17
N GLY A 973 -23.40 -44.50 26.14
CA GLY A 973 -22.56 -45.59 25.64
C GLY A 973 -23.25 -46.69 24.87
N ARG A 974 -24.58 -46.64 24.76
CA ARG A 974 -25.35 -47.62 23.99
C ARG A 974 -25.25 -47.41 22.49
N GLU A 975 -25.00 -46.17 22.08
CA GLU A 975 -25.13 -45.74 20.70
C GLU A 975 -23.78 -45.27 20.17
N LEU A 976 -23.39 -45.82 19.02
CA LEU A 976 -22.20 -45.45 18.27
C LEU A 976 -22.65 -44.85 16.94
N SER A 977 -22.39 -43.56 16.77
CA SER A 977 -22.67 -42.87 15.51
C SER A 977 -21.42 -42.81 14.64
N PHE A 978 -21.60 -42.96 13.33
CA PHE A 978 -20.50 -42.87 12.38
C PHE A 978 -20.92 -42.22 11.07
N ALA A 979 -19.96 -41.51 10.50
CA ALA A 979 -20.12 -40.75 9.27
C ALA A 979 -18.81 -40.77 8.47
N SER A 980 -18.90 -40.66 7.14
CA SER A 980 -17.71 -40.58 6.31
C SER A 980 -17.17 -39.16 6.27
N LEU A 981 -15.87 -38.97 6.56
CA LEU A 981 -15.19 -37.68 6.40
C LEU A 981 -15.18 -37.21 4.96
N TRP A 982 -15.12 -38.16 4.03
CA TRP A 982 -15.00 -37.92 2.61
C TRP A 982 -16.34 -38.20 1.95
N SER A 983 -16.91 -37.20 1.27
CA SER A 983 -18.19 -37.32 0.56
C SER A 983 -18.14 -38.23 -0.68
N TYR A 984 -17.10 -39.06 -0.82
CA TYR A 984 -16.99 -40.10 -1.84
C TYR A 984 -18.15 -41.09 -1.77
N PHE A 985 -18.67 -41.33 -0.58
CA PHE A 985 -19.72 -42.31 -0.36
C PHE A 985 -21.04 -41.56 -0.14
N ASN A 986 -22.04 -41.83 -0.98
CA ASN A 986 -23.41 -41.32 -0.84
C ASN A 986 -24.15 -41.91 0.38
N ILE A 987 -23.44 -42.19 1.48
CA ILE A 987 -24.02 -42.69 2.74
C ILE A 987 -24.18 -41.54 3.70
N GLY A 988 -25.40 -41.33 4.17
CA GLY A 988 -25.62 -40.46 5.31
C GLY A 988 -25.19 -41.07 6.65
N PRO A 989 -25.16 -40.26 7.72
CA PRO A 989 -24.72 -40.70 9.04
C PRO A 989 -25.56 -41.86 9.55
N ILE A 990 -24.89 -42.82 10.17
CA ILE A 990 -25.51 -44.03 10.70
C ILE A 990 -25.31 -44.06 12.21
N ILE A 991 -26.30 -44.59 12.92
CA ILE A 991 -26.22 -44.91 14.35
C ILE A 991 -26.36 -46.42 14.52
N LEU A 992 -25.41 -47.02 15.22
CA LEU A 992 -25.45 -48.39 15.71
C LEU A 992 -25.88 -48.42 17.17
N ASP A 993 -26.97 -49.12 17.44
CA ASP A 993 -27.31 -49.57 18.79
C ASP A 993 -26.44 -50.79 19.12
N THR A 994 -25.51 -50.63 20.07
CA THR A 994 -24.52 -51.65 20.40
C THR A 994 -25.09 -52.80 21.23
N GLU A 995 -26.24 -52.62 21.90
CA GLU A 995 -26.94 -53.68 22.63
C GLU A 995 -27.83 -54.49 21.68
N MET A 996 -28.67 -53.81 20.91
CA MET A 996 -29.65 -54.43 20.00
C MET A 996 -29.02 -54.87 18.67
N LYS A 997 -27.83 -54.37 18.33
CA LYS A 997 -27.14 -54.58 17.05
C LYS A 997 -27.99 -54.12 15.86
N GLU A 998 -28.74 -53.04 16.05
CA GLU A 998 -29.58 -52.44 15.02
C GLU A 998 -28.96 -51.17 14.48
N LEU A 999 -29.18 -50.90 13.18
CA LEU A 999 -28.64 -49.74 12.49
C LEU A 999 -29.75 -48.78 12.09
N TYR A 1000 -29.47 -47.48 12.19
CA TYR A 1000 -30.38 -46.41 11.86
C TYR A 1000 -29.69 -45.38 10.96
N GLN A 1001 -30.28 -45.06 9.82
CA GLN A 1001 -29.80 -44.00 8.94
C GLN A 1001 -30.43 -42.67 9.33
N VAL A 1002 -29.63 -41.71 9.77
CA VAL A 1002 -30.09 -40.41 10.30
C VAL A 1002 -30.53 -39.49 9.17
N LEU A 1003 -29.72 -39.41 8.11
CA LEU A 1003 -30.04 -38.65 6.89
C LEU A 1003 -29.82 -39.55 5.69
N ASP A 1004 -30.61 -39.35 4.64
CA ASP A 1004 -30.41 -40.03 3.34
C ASP A 1004 -29.22 -39.44 2.55
N TYR A 1005 -28.44 -38.54 3.18
CA TYR A 1005 -27.40 -37.72 2.55
C TYR A 1005 -26.10 -37.69 3.38
N PRO A 1006 -24.91 -37.71 2.74
CA PRO A 1006 -23.62 -37.69 3.44
C PRO A 1006 -23.39 -36.42 4.26
N ALA A 1007 -23.52 -36.54 5.58
CA ALA A 1007 -22.94 -35.56 6.49
C ALA A 1007 -21.51 -35.99 6.83
N ARG A 1008 -20.61 -35.02 6.96
CA ARG A 1008 -19.20 -35.29 7.28
C ARG A 1008 -19.05 -35.83 8.70
N GLN A 1009 -19.88 -35.34 9.62
CA GLN A 1009 -19.77 -35.61 11.04
C GLN A 1009 -21.14 -35.60 11.73
N ILE A 1010 -21.26 -36.43 12.76
CA ILE A 1010 -22.38 -36.49 13.68
C ILE A 1010 -21.82 -36.64 15.11
N LEU A 1011 -22.12 -35.70 16.01
CA LEU A 1011 -21.52 -35.65 17.34
C LEU A 1011 -22.60 -35.45 18.41
N TRP A 1012 -22.57 -36.30 19.43
CA TRP A 1012 -23.47 -36.19 20.58
C TRP A 1012 -22.99 -35.12 21.57
N SER A 1013 -23.92 -34.31 22.08
CA SER A 1013 -23.66 -33.47 23.24
C SER A 1013 -23.39 -34.33 24.48
N PRO A 1014 -22.66 -33.82 25.50
CA PRO A 1014 -22.33 -34.60 26.70
C PRO A 1014 -23.53 -35.07 27.52
N ASP A 1015 -24.66 -34.38 27.43
CA ASP A 1015 -25.92 -34.76 28.07
C ASP A 1015 -26.80 -35.71 27.21
N GLY A 1016 -26.44 -35.88 25.93
CA GLY A 1016 -27.17 -36.72 24.97
C GLY A 1016 -28.49 -36.11 24.49
N ALA A 1017 -28.78 -34.87 24.88
CA ALA A 1017 -30.00 -34.16 24.50
C ALA A 1017 -29.89 -33.48 23.13
N ARG A 1018 -28.68 -33.34 22.57
CA ARG A 1018 -28.45 -32.70 21.27
C ARG A 1018 -27.47 -33.48 20.42
N VAL A 1019 -27.62 -33.35 19.11
CA VAL A 1019 -26.69 -33.92 18.13
C VAL A 1019 -26.29 -32.84 17.13
N ALA A 1020 -24.99 -32.59 17.04
CA ALA A 1020 -24.42 -31.74 16.00
C ALA A 1020 -24.23 -32.55 14.73
N VAL A 1021 -24.72 -32.04 13.61
CA VAL A 1021 -24.55 -32.62 12.27
C VAL A 1021 -23.87 -31.58 11.38
N VAL A 1022 -22.76 -31.98 10.76
CA VAL A 1022 -22.04 -31.15 9.79
C VAL A 1022 -22.37 -31.65 8.39
N ALA A 1023 -23.28 -30.96 7.72
CA ALA A 1023 -23.74 -31.29 6.37
C ALA A 1023 -23.44 -30.14 5.42
N ALA A 1024 -22.81 -30.43 4.27
CA ALA A 1024 -22.53 -29.45 3.23
C ALA A 1024 -21.77 -28.19 3.72
N ALA A 1025 -20.84 -28.39 4.67
CA ALA A 1025 -20.08 -27.35 5.37
C ALA A 1025 -20.88 -26.42 6.30
N GLU A 1026 -22.17 -26.69 6.51
CA GLU A 1026 -23.02 -26.04 7.51
C GLU A 1026 -23.15 -26.88 8.78
N LEU A 1027 -23.32 -26.21 9.93
CA LEU A 1027 -23.51 -26.83 11.24
C LEU A 1027 -24.99 -26.78 11.65
N TRP A 1028 -25.55 -27.94 11.95
CA TRP A 1028 -26.94 -28.13 12.35
C TRP A 1028 -27.02 -28.82 13.71
N ILE A 1029 -27.91 -28.35 14.58
CA ILE A 1029 -28.17 -28.95 15.89
C ILE A 1029 -29.55 -29.59 15.88
N LEU A 1030 -29.60 -30.89 16.15
CA LEU A 1030 -30.84 -31.63 16.35
C LEU A 1030 -31.09 -31.75 17.84
N ASP A 1031 -32.26 -31.30 18.28
CA ASP A 1031 -32.73 -31.59 19.64
C ASP A 1031 -33.28 -33.01 19.68
N VAL A 1032 -32.73 -33.80 20.60
CA VAL A 1032 -33.05 -35.21 20.77
C VAL A 1032 -33.73 -35.36 22.11
N ALA A 1033 -34.92 -35.96 22.12
CA ALA A 1033 -35.58 -36.36 23.36
C ALA A 1033 -34.89 -37.63 23.88
N PRO A 1034 -33.96 -37.57 24.84
CA PRO A 1034 -33.01 -38.67 25.10
C PRO A 1034 -33.69 -39.94 25.65
N HIS A 1035 -34.95 -39.84 26.09
CA HIS A 1035 -35.76 -40.93 26.64
C HIS A 1035 -36.51 -41.76 25.60
N LEU A 1036 -36.60 -41.32 24.34
CA LEU A 1036 -37.27 -42.08 23.27
C LEU A 1036 -36.32 -43.11 22.62
N PRO A 1037 -36.79 -44.13 21.89
CA PRO A 1037 -35.95 -45.02 21.09
C PRO A 1037 -35.29 -44.33 19.89
N ILE A 1038 -34.12 -44.78 19.41
CA ILE A 1038 -33.37 -44.15 18.30
C ILE A 1038 -34.25 -43.92 17.07
N HIS A 1039 -35.00 -44.91 16.55
CA HIS A 1039 -35.88 -44.70 15.39
C HIS A 1039 -37.02 -43.70 15.59
N GLN A 1040 -37.40 -43.38 16.83
CA GLN A 1040 -38.40 -42.36 17.14
C GLN A 1040 -37.74 -40.98 17.34
N ARG A 1041 -36.43 -40.97 17.61
CA ARG A 1041 -35.60 -39.77 17.86
C ARG A 1041 -34.88 -39.28 16.61
N LEU A 1042 -34.25 -40.20 15.87
CA LEU A 1042 -33.25 -39.95 14.85
C LEU A 1042 -33.26 -41.11 13.84
N GLY A 1043 -33.70 -40.80 12.62
CA GLY A 1043 -33.44 -41.65 11.46
C GLY A 1043 -34.36 -42.84 11.24
N ARG A 1044 -34.16 -43.49 10.09
CA ARG A 1044 -34.92 -44.66 9.64
C ARG A 1044 -34.15 -45.93 9.97
N LYS A 1045 -34.85 -46.92 10.54
CA LYS A 1045 -34.28 -48.24 10.81
C LYS A 1045 -33.85 -48.91 9.50
N ILE A 1046 -32.61 -49.39 9.46
CA ILE A 1046 -32.11 -50.18 8.34
C ILE A 1046 -32.63 -51.62 8.50
N PRO A 1047 -33.39 -52.15 7.51
CA PRO A 1047 -33.95 -53.50 7.60
C PRO A 1047 -32.86 -54.55 7.85
N GLY A 1048 -33.08 -55.40 8.86
CA GLY A 1048 -32.18 -56.52 9.18
C GLY A 1048 -30.79 -56.12 9.72
N GLY A 1049 -30.50 -54.83 9.91
CA GLY A 1049 -29.16 -54.36 10.30
C GLY A 1049 -28.09 -54.57 9.21
N ASP A 1050 -28.49 -54.83 7.96
CA ASP A 1050 -27.57 -55.03 6.83
C ASP A 1050 -27.36 -53.70 6.08
N LEU A 1051 -26.37 -52.93 6.54
CA LEU A 1051 -25.98 -51.68 5.89
C LEU A 1051 -25.53 -51.92 4.44
N ALA A 1052 -24.84 -53.03 4.17
CA ALA A 1052 -24.31 -53.30 2.85
C ALA A 1052 -25.39 -53.62 1.83
N GLY A 1053 -26.32 -54.51 2.18
CA GLY A 1053 -27.48 -54.82 1.34
C GLY A 1053 -28.38 -53.60 1.13
N TYR A 1054 -28.58 -52.79 2.16
CA TYR A 1054 -29.38 -51.57 2.08
C TYR A 1054 -28.81 -50.54 1.10
N GLU A 1055 -27.49 -50.31 1.13
CA GLU A 1055 -26.82 -49.37 0.21
C GLU A 1055 -26.68 -49.93 -1.21
N LEU A 1056 -26.43 -51.24 -1.37
CA LEU A 1056 -26.46 -51.92 -2.68
C LEU A 1056 -27.82 -51.75 -3.38
N ALA A 1057 -28.94 -51.85 -2.65
CA ALA A 1057 -30.28 -51.63 -3.19
C ALA A 1057 -30.54 -50.19 -3.65
N LYS A 1058 -29.79 -49.19 -3.15
CA LYS A 1058 -29.83 -47.82 -3.69
C LYS A 1058 -29.12 -47.74 -5.03
N LEU A 1059 -27.95 -48.38 -5.16
CA LEU A 1059 -27.18 -48.43 -6.41
C LEU A 1059 -27.93 -49.20 -7.51
N ASP A 1060 -28.68 -50.26 -7.16
CA ASP A 1060 -29.54 -50.95 -8.12
C ASP A 1060 -30.58 -50.03 -8.76
N ARG A 1061 -31.21 -49.18 -7.95
CA ARG A 1061 -32.17 -48.18 -8.46
C ARG A 1061 -31.50 -47.10 -9.29
N ALA A 1062 -30.30 -46.66 -8.90
CA ALA A 1062 -29.53 -45.67 -9.66
C ALA A 1062 -29.13 -46.21 -11.05
N ILE A 1063 -28.68 -47.47 -11.12
CA ILE A 1063 -28.33 -48.12 -12.38
C ILE A 1063 -29.55 -48.37 -13.26
N ALA A 1064 -30.68 -48.78 -12.68
CA ALA A 1064 -31.92 -48.93 -13.43
C ALA A 1064 -32.41 -47.60 -14.04
N ALA A 1065 -32.12 -46.49 -13.36
CA ALA A 1065 -32.49 -45.15 -13.81
C ALA A 1065 -31.56 -44.56 -14.88
N ASP A 1066 -30.24 -44.77 -14.77
CA ASP A 1066 -29.25 -44.33 -15.75
C ASP A 1066 -28.26 -45.46 -16.10
N PRO A 1067 -28.67 -46.42 -16.96
CA PRO A 1067 -27.85 -47.60 -17.30
C PRO A 1067 -26.60 -47.27 -18.10
N LEU A 1068 -26.47 -46.05 -18.60
CA LEU A 1068 -25.32 -45.60 -19.39
C LEU A 1068 -24.31 -44.82 -18.55
N TYR A 1069 -24.55 -44.63 -17.26
CA TYR A 1069 -23.63 -43.92 -16.38
C TYR A 1069 -22.60 -44.89 -15.76
N PRO A 1070 -21.35 -44.95 -16.28
CA PRO A 1070 -20.38 -45.98 -15.90
C PRO A 1070 -20.06 -45.99 -14.39
N GLU A 1071 -20.05 -44.84 -13.75
CA GLU A 1071 -19.65 -44.71 -12.35
C GLU A 1071 -20.57 -45.44 -11.37
N ASN A 1072 -21.87 -45.53 -11.64
CA ASN A 1072 -22.78 -46.29 -10.80
C ASN A 1072 -22.36 -47.78 -10.72
N TYR A 1073 -21.88 -48.33 -11.83
CA TYR A 1073 -21.34 -49.69 -11.89
C TYR A 1073 -20.01 -49.80 -11.14
N LEU A 1074 -19.14 -48.80 -11.21
CA LEU A 1074 -17.91 -48.77 -10.42
C LEU A 1074 -18.20 -48.72 -8.92
N GLU A 1075 -19.09 -47.84 -8.47
CA GLU A 1075 -19.51 -47.73 -7.06
C GLU A 1075 -20.12 -49.04 -6.55
N ARG A 1076 -20.95 -49.72 -7.36
CA ARG A 1076 -21.56 -51.01 -6.98
C ARG A 1076 -20.57 -52.17 -7.03
N ALA A 1077 -19.66 -52.19 -7.99
CA ALA A 1077 -18.57 -53.16 -8.03
C ALA A 1077 -17.71 -53.09 -6.77
N VAL A 1078 -17.32 -51.87 -6.41
CA VAL A 1078 -16.58 -51.57 -5.17
C VAL A 1078 -17.35 -52.05 -3.94
N ALA A 1079 -18.66 -51.76 -3.87
CA ALA A 1079 -19.51 -52.22 -2.80
C ALA A 1079 -19.51 -53.75 -2.66
N TYR A 1080 -19.59 -54.46 -3.79
CA TYR A 1080 -19.49 -55.92 -3.84
C TYR A 1080 -18.11 -56.44 -3.40
N LEU A 1081 -17.02 -55.79 -3.79
CA LEU A 1081 -15.66 -56.18 -3.38
C LEU A 1081 -15.48 -56.10 -1.87
N SER A 1082 -15.98 -55.03 -1.24
CA SER A 1082 -15.89 -54.81 0.21
C SER A 1082 -16.60 -55.87 1.05
N VAL A 1083 -17.65 -56.49 0.51
CA VAL A 1083 -18.40 -57.58 1.16
C VAL A 1083 -18.04 -58.98 0.63
N GLY A 1084 -17.01 -59.11 -0.20
CA GLY A 1084 -16.52 -60.39 -0.71
C GLY A 1084 -17.37 -61.02 -1.83
N ARG A 1085 -18.27 -60.26 -2.46
CA ARG A 1085 -19.11 -60.70 -3.59
C ARG A 1085 -18.37 -60.51 -4.93
N TYR A 1086 -17.26 -61.22 -5.10
CA TYR A 1086 -16.32 -60.96 -6.19
C TYR A 1086 -16.87 -61.24 -7.60
N ALA A 1087 -17.80 -62.18 -7.75
CA ALA A 1087 -18.37 -62.50 -9.07
C ALA A 1087 -19.27 -61.38 -9.59
N GLU A 1088 -20.11 -60.82 -8.72
CA GLU A 1088 -20.96 -59.68 -9.02
C GLU A 1088 -20.14 -58.42 -9.26
N ALA A 1089 -19.09 -58.20 -8.45
CA ALA A 1089 -18.14 -57.11 -8.67
C ALA A 1089 -17.50 -57.18 -10.05
N GLU A 1090 -17.07 -58.38 -10.48
CA GLU A 1090 -16.43 -58.55 -11.78
C GLU A 1090 -17.41 -58.30 -12.94
N SER A 1091 -18.69 -58.67 -12.79
CA SER A 1091 -19.73 -58.34 -13.76
C SER A 1091 -19.89 -56.84 -13.93
N ASP A 1092 -19.97 -56.10 -12.83
CA ASP A 1092 -20.11 -54.64 -12.86
C ASP A 1092 -18.85 -53.95 -13.39
N LEU A 1093 -17.65 -54.44 -13.06
CA LEU A 1093 -16.41 -53.90 -13.61
C LEU A 1093 -16.32 -54.08 -15.14
N ARG A 1094 -16.81 -55.20 -15.69
CA ARG A 1094 -16.90 -55.38 -17.16
C ARG A 1094 -17.89 -54.41 -17.79
N GLN A 1095 -19.03 -54.19 -17.15
CA GLN A 1095 -20.02 -53.23 -17.63
C GLN A 1095 -19.47 -51.80 -17.58
N PHE A 1096 -18.81 -51.43 -16.48
CA PHE A 1096 -18.05 -50.19 -16.33
C PHE A 1096 -17.05 -50.00 -17.48
N ASP A 1097 -16.18 -50.97 -17.73
CA ASP A 1097 -15.16 -50.93 -18.79
C ASP A 1097 -15.73 -50.75 -20.21
N THR A 1098 -16.92 -51.31 -20.43
CA THR A 1098 -17.66 -51.20 -21.70
C THR A 1098 -18.25 -49.80 -21.89
N LEU A 1099 -18.72 -49.18 -20.81
CA LEU A 1099 -19.37 -47.87 -20.82
C LEU A 1099 -18.38 -46.69 -20.77
N VAL A 1100 -17.19 -46.88 -20.20
CA VAL A 1100 -16.13 -45.86 -20.15
C VAL A 1100 -15.67 -45.49 -21.57
N THR A 1101 -15.74 -44.21 -21.88
CA THR A 1101 -15.29 -43.61 -23.15
C THR A 1101 -14.03 -42.77 -22.95
N SER A 1102 -13.42 -42.25 -24.02
CA SER A 1102 -12.29 -41.30 -23.95
C SER A 1102 -12.64 -39.95 -23.29
N ASP A 1103 -13.90 -39.74 -22.94
CA ASP A 1103 -14.37 -38.54 -22.27
C ASP A 1103 -14.51 -38.72 -20.74
N ASP A 1104 -14.32 -39.95 -20.24
CA ASP A 1104 -14.59 -40.34 -18.85
C ASP A 1104 -13.32 -40.45 -17.97
N HIS A 1105 -12.23 -39.79 -18.33
CA HIS A 1105 -10.94 -39.83 -17.60
C HIS A 1105 -11.07 -39.47 -16.10
N HIS A 1106 -12.12 -38.70 -15.74
CA HIS A 1106 -12.41 -38.31 -14.37
C HIS A 1106 -12.67 -39.48 -13.41
N ILE A 1107 -13.26 -40.57 -13.91
CA ILE A 1107 -13.60 -41.75 -13.11
C ILE A 1107 -12.36 -42.54 -12.70
N GLY A 1108 -11.23 -42.30 -13.38
CA GLY A 1108 -9.94 -42.91 -13.08
C GLY A 1108 -9.54 -42.67 -11.64
N HIS A 1109 -9.66 -41.45 -11.12
CA HIS A 1109 -9.25 -41.13 -9.75
C HIS A 1109 -9.97 -41.96 -8.70
N ALA A 1110 -11.29 -42.16 -8.85
CA ALA A 1110 -12.06 -43.04 -7.97
C ALA A 1110 -11.54 -44.48 -8.05
N LEU A 1111 -11.33 -45.02 -9.25
CA LEU A 1111 -10.81 -46.37 -9.47
C LEU A 1111 -9.41 -46.59 -8.84
N PHE A 1112 -8.51 -45.62 -8.99
CA PHE A 1112 -7.15 -45.69 -8.41
C PHE A 1112 -7.12 -45.45 -6.91
N TRP A 1113 -7.94 -44.52 -6.39
CA TRP A 1113 -8.08 -44.33 -4.95
C TRP A 1113 -8.57 -45.61 -4.29
N TRP A 1114 -9.53 -46.29 -4.91
CA TRP A 1114 -10.02 -47.60 -4.48
C TRP A 1114 -8.94 -48.68 -4.49
N LEU A 1115 -8.15 -48.73 -5.56
CA LEU A 1115 -7.01 -49.63 -5.64
C LEU A 1115 -6.03 -49.35 -4.49
N LYS A 1116 -5.69 -48.09 -4.22
CA LYS A 1116 -4.83 -47.66 -3.11
C LYS A 1116 -5.39 -48.13 -1.77
N GLU A 1117 -6.66 -47.87 -1.50
CA GLU A 1117 -7.31 -48.26 -0.23
C GLU A 1117 -7.33 -49.78 -0.04
N CYS A 1118 -7.66 -50.55 -1.09
CA CYS A 1118 -7.61 -51.99 -1.00
C CYS A 1118 -6.20 -52.50 -0.65
N TYR A 1119 -5.16 -51.91 -1.22
CA TYR A 1119 -3.77 -52.27 -0.88
C TYR A 1119 -3.33 -51.80 0.50
N ALA A 1120 -3.59 -50.53 0.83
CA ALA A 1120 -3.20 -49.90 2.09
C ALA A 1120 -3.74 -50.64 3.31
N ASN A 1121 -4.84 -51.37 3.12
CA ASN A 1121 -5.51 -52.07 4.19
C ASN A 1121 -5.63 -53.60 4.01
N GLY A 1122 -4.82 -54.21 3.14
CA GLY A 1122 -4.71 -55.67 3.09
C GLY A 1122 -5.78 -56.44 2.31
N LEU A 1123 -6.66 -55.75 1.57
CA LEU A 1123 -7.69 -56.34 0.70
C LEU A 1123 -7.11 -56.79 -0.65
N HIS A 1124 -6.16 -57.72 -0.61
CA HIS A 1124 -5.36 -58.08 -1.80
C HIS A 1124 -6.17 -58.72 -2.93
N GLU A 1125 -7.21 -59.48 -2.61
CA GLU A 1125 -8.08 -60.09 -3.63
C GLU A 1125 -8.93 -59.04 -4.33
N ALA A 1126 -9.52 -58.10 -3.60
CA ALA A 1126 -10.24 -56.97 -4.17
C ALA A 1126 -9.34 -56.10 -5.05
N ALA A 1127 -8.12 -55.79 -4.56
CA ALA A 1127 -7.13 -55.05 -5.32
C ALA A 1127 -6.73 -55.78 -6.62
N ALA A 1128 -6.54 -57.10 -6.57
CA ALA A 1128 -6.20 -57.91 -7.73
C ALA A 1128 -7.32 -57.93 -8.80
N ARG A 1129 -8.59 -57.81 -8.38
CA ARG A 1129 -9.74 -57.74 -9.29
C ARG A 1129 -9.92 -56.35 -9.91
N LEU A 1130 -9.57 -55.28 -9.18
CA LEU A 1130 -9.62 -53.89 -9.68
C LEU A 1130 -8.45 -53.56 -10.61
N ALA A 1131 -7.25 -54.10 -10.33
CA ALA A 1131 -6.02 -53.75 -11.04
C ALA A 1131 -6.12 -53.85 -12.58
N PRO A 1132 -6.68 -54.91 -13.21
CA PRO A 1132 -6.77 -55.00 -14.66
C PRO A 1132 -7.62 -53.90 -15.30
N TYR A 1133 -8.65 -53.42 -14.60
CA TYR A 1133 -9.53 -52.35 -15.07
C TYR A 1133 -8.84 -51.00 -14.92
N ALA A 1134 -8.13 -50.78 -13.80
CA ALA A 1134 -7.28 -49.61 -13.63
C ALA A 1134 -6.19 -49.55 -14.71
N GLU A 1135 -5.58 -50.69 -15.05
CA GLU A 1135 -4.60 -50.80 -16.13
C GLU A 1135 -5.17 -50.45 -17.51
N ARG A 1136 -6.31 -51.05 -17.90
CA ARG A 1136 -6.96 -50.73 -19.18
C ARG A 1136 -7.42 -49.28 -19.26
N PHE A 1137 -7.85 -48.72 -18.13
CA PHE A 1137 -8.13 -47.30 -18.03
C PHE A 1137 -6.88 -46.48 -18.35
N MET A 1138 -5.71 -46.78 -17.77
CA MET A 1138 -4.45 -46.08 -18.12
C MET A 1138 -4.09 -46.19 -19.59
N GLU A 1139 -4.24 -47.38 -20.19
CA GLU A 1139 -3.93 -47.59 -21.62
C GLU A 1139 -4.82 -46.74 -22.54
N ARG A 1140 -6.05 -46.43 -22.10
CA ARG A 1140 -7.02 -45.62 -22.85
C ARG A 1140 -6.75 -44.12 -22.76
N PHE A 1141 -5.96 -43.65 -21.79
CA PHE A 1141 -5.71 -42.23 -21.50
C PHE A 1141 -4.22 -41.93 -21.31
N PRO A 1142 -3.46 -41.66 -22.39
CA PRO A 1142 -1.99 -41.63 -22.32
C PRO A 1142 -1.32 -40.38 -21.69
N ALA A 1143 -2.02 -39.45 -21.01
CA ALA A 1143 -1.37 -38.17 -20.61
C ALA A 1143 -1.86 -37.48 -19.33
N GLU A 1144 -2.57 -38.14 -18.41
CA GLU A 1144 -3.15 -37.43 -17.25
C GLU A 1144 -2.73 -38.01 -15.89
N VAL A 1145 -2.01 -37.15 -15.13
CA VAL A 1145 -1.89 -37.09 -13.65
C VAL A 1145 -0.59 -37.66 -13.00
N PRO A 1146 0.38 -36.78 -12.65
CA PRO A 1146 1.54 -37.09 -11.80
C PRO A 1146 1.21 -37.79 -10.47
N SER A 1147 0.02 -37.57 -9.91
CA SER A 1147 -0.48 -38.21 -8.68
C SER A 1147 -0.58 -39.74 -8.82
N PHE A 1148 -0.89 -40.29 -9.99
CA PHE A 1148 -0.94 -41.75 -10.20
C PHE A 1148 0.44 -42.39 -10.21
N ARG A 1149 1.45 -41.69 -10.75
CA ARG A 1149 2.85 -42.13 -10.66
C ARG A 1149 3.29 -42.24 -9.20
N SER A 1150 2.93 -41.24 -8.38
CA SER A 1150 3.23 -41.26 -6.94
C SER A 1150 2.57 -42.45 -6.23
N LEU A 1151 1.33 -42.77 -6.60
CA LEU A 1151 0.56 -43.87 -6.04
C LEU A 1151 1.18 -45.23 -6.36
N ILE A 1152 1.58 -45.44 -7.62
CA ILE A 1152 2.25 -46.68 -8.07
C ILE A 1152 3.61 -46.83 -7.39
N VAL A 1153 4.37 -45.73 -7.26
CA VAL A 1153 5.65 -45.72 -6.52
C VAL A 1153 5.44 -46.07 -5.06
N GLU A 1154 4.47 -45.47 -4.38
CA GLU A 1154 4.12 -45.77 -2.98
C GLU A 1154 3.72 -47.25 -2.80
N MET A 1155 2.92 -47.80 -3.73
CA MET A 1155 2.52 -49.20 -3.73
C MET A 1155 3.70 -50.15 -3.95
N VAL A 1156 4.62 -49.80 -4.85
CA VAL A 1156 5.86 -50.55 -5.09
C VAL A 1156 6.73 -50.56 -3.84
N GLU A 1157 7.01 -49.39 -3.26
CA GLU A 1157 7.83 -49.25 -2.04
C GLU A 1157 7.24 -50.04 -0.87
N ARG A 1158 5.91 -50.01 -0.71
CA ARG A 1158 5.22 -50.76 0.34
C ARG A 1158 5.28 -52.26 0.11
N HIS A 1159 5.08 -52.73 -1.12
CA HIS A 1159 5.23 -54.15 -1.45
C HIS A 1159 6.66 -54.67 -1.26
N GLU A 1160 7.68 -53.84 -1.52
CA GLU A 1160 9.07 -54.17 -1.19
C GLU A 1160 9.29 -54.23 0.32
N ARG A 1161 8.72 -53.29 1.08
CA ARG A 1161 8.76 -53.28 2.55
C ARG A 1161 8.07 -54.51 3.16
N ASP A 1162 6.96 -54.96 2.57
CA ASP A 1162 6.19 -56.11 3.01
C ASP A 1162 6.74 -57.47 2.49
N GLY A 1163 7.89 -57.47 1.81
CA GLY A 1163 8.54 -58.68 1.29
C GLY A 1163 7.86 -59.31 0.07
N ARG A 1164 6.96 -58.60 -0.60
CA ARG A 1164 6.15 -59.08 -1.75
C ARG A 1164 6.81 -58.74 -3.08
N ILE A 1165 8.02 -59.23 -3.26
CA ILE A 1165 8.94 -58.85 -4.35
C ILE A 1165 8.33 -59.13 -5.75
N GLU A 1166 7.57 -60.20 -5.92
CA GLU A 1166 6.97 -60.57 -7.22
C GLU A 1166 5.81 -59.64 -7.65
N LEU A 1167 5.06 -59.10 -6.69
CA LEU A 1167 4.03 -58.08 -6.92
C LEU A 1167 4.70 -56.73 -7.18
N ALA A 1168 5.69 -56.35 -6.37
CA ALA A 1168 6.47 -55.12 -6.59
C ALA A 1168 7.14 -55.13 -7.97
N GLY A 1169 7.68 -56.27 -8.41
CA GLY A 1169 8.29 -56.46 -9.72
C GLY A 1169 7.32 -56.21 -10.87
N ARG A 1170 6.09 -56.75 -10.81
CA ARG A 1170 5.05 -56.53 -11.83
C ARG A 1170 4.67 -55.05 -11.96
N TRP A 1171 4.52 -54.34 -10.84
CA TRP A 1171 4.22 -52.91 -10.84
C TRP A 1171 5.41 -52.05 -11.31
N LYS A 1172 6.66 -52.42 -10.96
CA LYS A 1172 7.89 -51.77 -11.46
C LYS A 1172 8.05 -51.91 -12.97
N GLU A 1173 7.84 -53.11 -13.51
CA GLU A 1173 7.94 -53.37 -14.95
C GLU A 1173 6.88 -52.57 -15.74
N ARG A 1174 5.67 -52.43 -15.18
CA ARG A 1174 4.60 -51.61 -15.76
C ARG A 1174 4.91 -50.11 -15.68
N LEU A 1175 5.46 -49.64 -14.56
CA LEU A 1175 5.93 -48.25 -14.39
C LEU A 1175 7.02 -47.90 -15.42
N GLN A 1176 7.93 -48.84 -15.73
CA GLN A 1176 8.94 -48.68 -16.78
C GLN A 1176 8.32 -48.63 -18.18
N ARG A 1177 7.30 -49.43 -18.49
CA ARG A 1177 6.57 -49.34 -19.78
C ARG A 1177 5.87 -48.00 -19.96
N LEU A 1178 5.25 -47.47 -18.90
CA LEU A 1178 4.64 -46.14 -18.90
C LEU A 1178 5.67 -45.03 -19.11
N GLN A 1179 6.88 -45.17 -18.55
CA GLN A 1179 8.00 -44.23 -18.80
C GLN A 1179 8.48 -44.28 -20.25
N SER A 1180 8.45 -45.46 -20.90
CA SER A 1180 8.88 -45.62 -22.30
C SER A 1180 7.85 -45.17 -23.36
N GLN A 1181 6.60 -44.94 -22.96
CA GLN A 1181 5.51 -44.47 -23.85
C GLN A 1181 5.29 -42.95 -23.78
N GLY A 1182 6.03 -42.25 -22.92
CA GLY A 1182 5.93 -40.80 -22.71
C GLY A 1182 7.10 -39.98 -23.25
N ASP A 1183 7.91 -40.54 -24.15
CA ASP A 1183 8.99 -39.86 -24.88
C ASP A 1183 8.60 -39.65 -26.35
#